data_AF-A0A5N9CUE7-F1
#
_entry.id   AF-A0A5N9CUE7-F1
#
_cell.length_a   1.000
_cell.length_b   1.000
_cell.length_c   1.000
_cell.angle_alpha   90.00
_cell.angle_beta   90.00
_cell.angle_gamma   90.00
#
_symmetry.space_group_name_H-M   'P 1'
#
loop_
_entity.id
_entity.type
_entity.pdbx_description
1 polymer ?
#
loop_
_entity_poly.entity_id
_entity_poly.type
_entity_poly.pdbx_seq_one_letter_code
_entity_poly.pdbx_strand_id
1 'polypeptide(L)'
;MSFDLTNDSDEPESPNLPGVSAAVLWRVRNGCITAVSLLFAFLVLWWLRTVYTDLLWFDELGYQGVFTKILVMKIWLFVGGTAVTTAALIVNFYFTFRFSRGPSTLPVTEETMRLLRALLVAAVVITVLTAAPVFGSAAAGRWEVFLLFLNKVSFGVSDAEFGQDLSFFIVTVRMLNFVQAWVMGILIVSVVMSLFLYAGIYGLRGLNFFLAPRMLKHIGTLGGLLMLSIASGHVLAIYDLVLSSGGLVAGAGYTDIHARIPVLWLMTAIATLGAAAFFASHYFGGLRLMAGAVSLWIIMVLLADLAFPALFQRFQVDPNQFEREQVYIDRNIEATRAAYQLDQVEQVALPTVGDIDADVVANNLPVIENIRLWDVEPLQDAYNQLQFMELYYNFLNMDSDRYILDGKLRQVLLSARELDPENLPADARNWVNRRLQYTHGFGVAMSPAIGFTPEEGRPEFFIQDIPIRGEIPIERPEIYYGESPAPFAIVNSSAPEIDPSGSDLHYQGEGGVDLGGTFRRLAYAWQFADINILLSDQISSGTKIQYRRQISGRVKALAPFLTMDEDPYPVVDGSGKLWWLQDAFTTTDRYPYSTLTDSGFNYIRNSVKAVVDAFSGEVSIYVMDPNDPLLQMYRRAFPELFLDFDEMPSELQAHIRYPNGLFSVQAEMYLRYHVTDTQVFFNQADQWAIPEDSRFGRRGVEVHPSYLILQMPGGDSEEFVLMLPFSPAGEKKNLVGWLTARNDGVHYGKLNAFTVPKDPQVHGPSQVEARIENDPLISQQFTLWGGEGEGSRIVRGQLLVIPVGDAIIYVEPLYLQSEGLAFPELKKVILADGSNVVMADSVGEGLALLLEGGPPSDVVPIGSGGEGQATPNSEDLRVIEDAVTELDEALKNIQEAVERLRESLEKDPQ
;
A
#
# COMPACT_ATOMS: atom_id res chain seq x y z
N MET A 1 -65.90 -22.90 64.17
CA MET A 1 -64.72 -22.34 64.87
C MET A 1 -63.64 -22.13 63.84
N SER A 2 -63.39 -20.86 63.54
CA SER A 2 -62.36 -20.36 62.64
C SER A 2 -60.99 -20.52 63.29
N PHE A 3 -60.01 -21.03 62.55
CA PHE A 3 -58.62 -20.69 62.79
C PHE A 3 -58.22 -19.64 61.76
N ASP A 4 -57.83 -18.50 62.30
CA ASP A 4 -57.33 -17.32 61.64
C ASP A 4 -55.92 -17.62 61.10
N LEU A 5 -55.74 -17.43 59.79
CA LEU A 5 -54.47 -17.59 59.07
C LEU A 5 -53.87 -16.23 58.68
N THR A 6 -54.12 -15.19 59.48
CA THR A 6 -53.48 -13.87 59.32
C THR A 6 -52.23 -13.76 60.19
N ASN A 7 -51.25 -14.64 60.02
CA ASN A 7 -49.90 -14.36 60.48
C ASN A 7 -48.90 -15.22 59.69
N ASP A 8 -48.37 -14.64 58.62
CA ASP A 8 -47.04 -14.93 58.04
C ASP A 8 -46.89 -14.03 56.79
N SER A 9 -46.80 -12.72 57.04
CA SER A 9 -46.39 -11.71 56.06
C SER A 9 -45.01 -11.15 56.39
N ASP A 10 -44.14 -11.98 56.96
CA ASP A 10 -42.73 -11.65 57.11
C ASP A 10 -41.97 -12.31 55.95
N GLU A 11 -42.10 -11.74 54.75
CA GLU A 11 -41.04 -11.88 53.76
C GLU A 11 -39.75 -11.31 54.39
N PRO A 12 -38.65 -12.06 54.49
CA PRO A 12 -37.41 -11.51 55.02
C PRO A 12 -37.01 -10.30 54.17
N GLU A 13 -36.83 -9.15 54.84
CA GLU A 13 -36.42 -7.89 54.22
C GLU A 13 -35.26 -8.13 53.24
N SER A 14 -35.35 -7.50 52.08
CA SER A 14 -34.29 -7.52 51.08
C SER A 14 -33.03 -6.83 51.62
N PRO A 15 -31.82 -7.34 51.34
CA PRO A 15 -30.57 -6.72 51.75
C PRO A 15 -30.51 -5.23 51.44
N ASN A 16 -30.52 -4.40 52.48
CA ASN A 16 -30.18 -2.99 52.38
C ASN A 16 -28.68 -2.85 52.65
N LEU A 17 -27.94 -2.29 51.68
CA LEU A 17 -26.57 -1.85 51.91
C LEU A 17 -26.59 -0.81 53.06
N PRO A 18 -25.68 -0.89 54.05
CA PRO A 18 -25.70 0.05 55.17
C PRO A 18 -25.56 1.49 54.65
N GLY A 19 -26.62 2.28 54.81
CA GLY A 19 -26.70 3.68 54.38
C GLY A 19 -27.38 3.96 53.04
N VAL A 20 -27.91 2.96 52.31
CA VAL A 20 -28.59 3.16 51.01
C VAL A 20 -29.99 2.55 51.04
N SER A 21 -31.04 3.36 50.89
CA SER A 21 -32.42 2.86 50.89
C SER A 21 -32.73 2.04 49.63
N ALA A 22 -33.62 1.04 49.76
CA ALA A 22 -34.11 0.25 48.62
C ALA A 22 -34.66 1.11 47.47
N ALA A 23 -35.25 2.27 47.80
CA ALA A 23 -35.71 3.26 46.83
C ALA A 23 -34.55 3.90 46.04
N VAL A 24 -33.41 4.18 46.70
CA VAL A 24 -32.20 4.70 46.05
C VAL A 24 -31.59 3.62 45.15
N LEU A 25 -31.49 2.36 45.60
CA LEU A 25 -30.98 1.27 44.78
C LEU A 25 -31.86 0.98 43.55
N TRP A 26 -33.19 1.02 43.70
CA TRP A 26 -34.12 0.87 42.58
C TRP A 26 -33.98 2.02 41.57
N ARG A 27 -33.84 3.27 42.06
CA ARG A 27 -33.59 4.44 41.22
C ARG A 27 -32.25 4.38 40.50
N VAL A 28 -31.18 3.99 41.18
CA VAL A 28 -29.84 3.83 40.59
C VAL A 28 -29.84 2.71 39.55
N ARG A 29 -30.41 1.54 39.86
CA ARG A 29 -30.53 0.42 38.92
C ARG A 29 -31.30 0.82 37.67
N ASN A 30 -32.48 1.42 37.83
CA ASN A 30 -33.29 1.84 36.70
C ASN A 30 -32.61 2.97 35.91
N GLY A 31 -31.91 3.88 36.60
CA GLY A 31 -31.07 4.91 35.99
C GLY A 31 -29.95 4.33 35.14
N CYS A 32 -29.21 3.33 35.66
CA CYS A 32 -28.17 2.61 34.92
C CYS A 32 -28.74 1.83 33.73
N ILE A 33 -29.86 1.10 33.90
CA ILE A 33 -30.52 0.39 32.79
C ILE A 33 -30.93 1.39 31.70
N THR A 34 -31.51 2.53 32.09
CA THR A 34 -31.90 3.57 31.16
C THR A 34 -30.69 4.15 30.45
N ALA A 35 -29.61 4.49 31.17
CA ALA A 35 -28.38 5.02 30.58
C ALA A 35 -27.73 4.03 29.60
N VAL A 36 -27.64 2.74 29.95
CA VAL A 36 -27.11 1.69 29.08
C VAL A 36 -28.01 1.48 27.86
N SER A 37 -29.33 1.51 28.04
CA SER A 37 -30.29 1.38 26.94
C SER A 37 -30.20 2.56 25.98
N LEU A 38 -30.04 3.78 26.50
CA LEU A 38 -29.83 4.99 25.72
C LEU A 38 -28.50 4.96 24.98
N LEU A 39 -27.41 4.52 25.64
CA LEU A 39 -26.11 4.36 25.02
C LEU A 39 -26.16 3.31 23.90
N PHE A 40 -26.77 2.16 24.15
CA PHE A 40 -26.94 1.11 23.14
C PHE A 40 -27.80 1.61 21.96
N ALA A 41 -28.92 2.27 22.24
CA ALA A 41 -29.76 2.88 21.20
C ALA A 41 -28.97 3.92 20.39
N PHE A 42 -28.16 4.75 21.05
CA PHE A 42 -27.28 5.71 20.39
C PHE A 42 -26.26 5.03 19.49
N LEU A 43 -25.58 3.97 19.94
CA LEU A 43 -24.63 3.20 19.12
C LEU A 43 -25.30 2.54 17.91
N VAL A 44 -26.49 1.98 18.09
CA VAL A 44 -27.28 1.39 17.00
C VAL A 44 -27.70 2.46 15.99
N LEU A 45 -28.19 3.61 16.45
CA LEU A 45 -28.55 4.72 15.58
C LEU A 45 -27.34 5.31 14.85
N TRP A 46 -26.19 5.40 15.53
CA TRP A 46 -24.93 5.84 14.93
C TRP A 46 -24.50 4.91 13.78
N TRP A 47 -24.62 3.60 13.98
CA TRP A 47 -24.33 2.62 12.94
C TRP A 47 -25.36 2.67 11.80
N LEU A 48 -26.67 2.70 12.13
CA LEU A 48 -27.75 2.78 11.15
C LEU A 48 -27.67 4.03 10.27
N ARG A 49 -27.25 5.17 10.84
CA ARG A 49 -26.97 6.40 10.09
C ARG A 49 -25.97 6.12 8.96
N THR A 50 -24.83 5.51 9.31
CA THR A 50 -23.77 5.21 8.33
C THR A 50 -24.27 4.22 7.27
N VAL A 51 -24.98 3.17 7.69
CA VAL A 51 -25.58 2.19 6.76
C VAL A 51 -26.56 2.87 5.80
N TYR A 52 -27.39 3.78 6.29
CA TYR A 52 -28.38 4.49 5.48
C TYR A 52 -27.71 5.45 4.48
N THR A 53 -26.73 6.25 4.91
CA THR A 53 -26.01 7.15 4.01
C THR A 53 -25.18 6.38 2.97
N ASP A 54 -24.58 5.25 3.35
CA ASP A 54 -23.86 4.40 2.39
C ASP A 54 -24.82 3.74 1.40
N LEU A 55 -25.96 3.23 1.86
CA LEU A 55 -26.98 2.67 0.97
C LEU A 55 -27.39 3.67 -0.11
N LEU A 56 -27.66 4.92 0.26
CA LEU A 56 -28.04 5.97 -0.70
C LEU A 56 -26.92 6.30 -1.70
N TRP A 57 -25.66 6.25 -1.25
CA TRP A 57 -24.51 6.50 -2.13
C TRP A 57 -24.28 5.38 -3.14
N PHE A 58 -24.37 4.12 -2.69
CA PHE A 58 -24.27 2.98 -3.59
C PHE A 58 -25.46 2.89 -4.55
N ASP A 59 -26.65 3.30 -4.12
CA ASP A 59 -27.85 3.38 -4.97
C ASP A 59 -27.69 4.43 -6.08
N GLU A 60 -27.13 5.60 -5.75
CA GLU A 60 -26.84 6.67 -6.70
C GLU A 60 -25.87 6.24 -7.81
N LEU A 61 -24.86 5.42 -7.49
CA LEU A 61 -23.92 4.88 -8.48
C LEU A 61 -24.40 3.57 -9.15
N GLY A 62 -25.59 3.07 -8.84
CA GLY A 62 -26.10 1.81 -9.39
C GLY A 62 -25.49 0.52 -8.79
N TYR A 63 -24.65 0.62 -7.74
CA TYR A 63 -23.96 -0.51 -7.10
C TYR A 63 -24.58 -0.94 -5.76
N GLN A 64 -25.87 -0.67 -5.54
CA GLN A 64 -26.60 -1.04 -4.31
C GLN A 64 -26.44 -2.52 -3.93
N GLY A 65 -26.38 -3.41 -4.93
CA GLY A 65 -26.20 -4.85 -4.76
C GLY A 65 -24.88 -5.22 -4.05
N VAL A 66 -23.79 -4.50 -4.35
CA VAL A 66 -22.46 -4.73 -3.76
C VAL A 66 -22.48 -4.42 -2.27
N PHE A 67 -22.95 -3.23 -1.90
CA PHE A 67 -23.07 -2.82 -0.50
C PHE A 67 -23.98 -3.75 0.29
N THR A 68 -25.16 -4.06 -0.26
CA THR A 68 -26.13 -4.93 0.41
C THR A 68 -25.53 -6.32 0.63
N LYS A 69 -24.82 -6.89 -0.34
CA LYS A 69 -24.17 -8.20 -0.21
C LYS A 69 -23.08 -8.20 0.87
N ILE A 70 -22.22 -7.18 0.90
CA ILE A 70 -21.18 -7.05 1.93
C ILE A 70 -21.80 -6.87 3.32
N LEU A 71 -22.80 -5.98 3.44
CA LEU A 71 -23.50 -5.70 4.69
C LEU A 71 -24.21 -6.94 5.22
N VAL A 72 -24.95 -7.63 4.37
CA VAL A 72 -25.66 -8.88 4.72
C VAL A 72 -24.65 -9.93 5.19
N MET A 73 -23.55 -10.14 4.47
CA MET A 73 -22.49 -11.06 4.89
C MET A 73 -21.93 -10.71 6.27
N LYS A 74 -21.59 -9.43 6.52
CA LYS A 74 -21.12 -8.95 7.82
C LYS A 74 -22.14 -9.20 8.93
N ILE A 75 -23.42 -8.92 8.69
CA ILE A 75 -24.50 -9.17 9.66
C ILE A 75 -24.65 -10.66 9.95
N TRP A 76 -24.67 -11.52 8.92
CA TRP A 76 -24.77 -12.98 9.10
C TRP A 76 -23.60 -13.53 9.90
N LEU A 77 -22.37 -13.11 9.62
CA LEU A 77 -21.19 -13.53 10.35
C LEU A 77 -21.17 -12.99 11.78
N PHE A 78 -21.61 -11.75 11.99
CA PHE A 78 -21.75 -11.17 13.33
C PHE A 78 -22.76 -11.97 14.16
N VAL A 79 -23.99 -12.12 13.66
CA VAL A 79 -25.08 -12.81 14.36
C VAL A 79 -24.72 -14.29 14.56
N GLY A 80 -24.21 -14.97 13.54
CA GLY A 80 -23.78 -16.36 13.62
C GLY A 80 -22.65 -16.56 14.62
N GLY A 81 -21.60 -15.74 14.54
CA GLY A 81 -20.46 -15.80 15.46
C GLY A 81 -20.87 -15.51 16.90
N THR A 82 -21.71 -14.50 17.14
CA THR A 82 -22.25 -14.19 18.46
C THR A 82 -23.16 -15.30 18.98
N ALA A 83 -24.02 -15.88 18.15
CA ALA A 83 -24.91 -16.96 18.55
C ALA A 83 -24.12 -18.22 18.94
N VAL A 84 -23.15 -18.64 18.13
CA VAL A 84 -22.29 -19.80 18.40
C VAL A 84 -21.47 -19.58 19.67
N THR A 85 -20.86 -18.39 19.83
CA THR A 85 -20.10 -18.06 21.06
C THR A 85 -20.99 -18.02 22.29
N THR A 86 -22.18 -17.43 22.19
CA THR A 86 -23.17 -17.38 23.28
C THR A 86 -23.57 -18.79 23.70
N ALA A 87 -23.91 -19.65 22.73
CA ALA A 87 -24.25 -21.05 23.00
C ALA A 87 -23.10 -21.78 23.70
N ALA A 88 -21.88 -21.66 23.20
CA ALA A 88 -20.69 -22.27 23.79
C ALA A 88 -20.46 -21.80 25.25
N LEU A 89 -20.52 -20.49 25.51
CA LEU A 89 -20.32 -19.92 26.84
C LEU A 89 -21.45 -20.27 27.81
N ILE A 90 -22.72 -20.24 27.38
CA ILE A 90 -23.86 -20.63 28.22
C ILE A 90 -23.74 -22.10 28.64
N VAL A 91 -23.41 -23.00 27.70
CA VAL A 91 -23.19 -24.42 27.99
C VAL A 91 -22.04 -24.59 28.99
N ASN A 92 -20.92 -23.89 28.77
CA ASN A 92 -19.78 -23.88 29.69
C ASN A 92 -20.16 -23.39 31.10
N PHE A 93 -20.82 -22.24 31.21
CA PHE A 93 -21.19 -21.67 32.51
C PHE A 93 -22.29 -22.45 33.23
N TYR A 94 -23.21 -23.09 32.50
CA TYR A 94 -24.18 -24.01 33.07
C TYR A 94 -23.48 -25.13 33.86
N PHE A 95 -22.46 -25.77 33.27
CA PHE A 95 -21.68 -26.79 33.94
C PHE A 95 -20.84 -26.23 35.10
N THR A 96 -20.26 -25.04 34.94
CA THR A 96 -19.51 -24.35 36.01
C THR A 96 -20.38 -24.13 37.25
N PHE A 97 -21.59 -23.59 37.11
CA PHE A 97 -22.50 -23.44 38.24
C PHE A 97 -23.00 -24.79 38.77
N ARG A 98 -23.34 -25.73 37.89
CA ARG A 98 -23.86 -27.05 38.28
C ARG A 98 -22.88 -27.84 39.16
N PHE A 99 -21.58 -27.72 38.90
CA PHE A 99 -20.53 -28.47 39.59
C PHE A 99 -19.93 -27.79 40.82
N SER A 100 -20.21 -26.49 41.03
CA SER A 100 -19.70 -25.70 42.15
C SER A 100 -20.71 -25.52 43.30
N ARG A 101 -21.96 -25.98 43.14
CA ARG A 101 -23.00 -25.95 44.19
C ARG A 101 -22.58 -26.74 45.44
N GLY A 102 -22.80 -26.13 46.60
CA GLY A 102 -22.65 -26.77 47.92
C GLY A 102 -22.96 -25.81 49.07
N PRO A 103 -22.99 -26.30 50.32
CA PRO A 103 -23.26 -25.46 51.50
C PRO A 103 -22.12 -24.44 51.73
N SER A 104 -22.47 -23.29 52.31
CA SER A 104 -21.54 -22.23 52.70
C SER A 104 -21.22 -22.32 54.20
N THR A 105 -19.95 -22.15 54.56
CA THR A 105 -19.48 -22.17 55.96
C THR A 105 -19.04 -20.79 56.47
N LEU A 106 -19.16 -19.74 55.64
CA LEU A 106 -18.88 -18.37 56.05
C LEU A 106 -19.94 -17.86 57.05
N PRO A 107 -19.54 -17.21 58.15
CA PRO A 107 -20.44 -16.55 59.09
C PRO A 107 -20.87 -15.20 58.53
N VAL A 108 -21.57 -15.22 57.40
CA VAL A 108 -21.96 -14.04 56.64
C VAL A 108 -23.49 -14.05 56.52
N THR A 109 -24.13 -12.89 56.65
CA THR A 109 -25.59 -12.78 56.56
C THR A 109 -26.10 -13.35 55.22
N GLU A 110 -27.28 -13.97 55.23
CA GLU A 110 -27.89 -14.52 53.99
C GLU A 110 -28.00 -13.47 52.89
N GLU A 111 -28.24 -12.23 53.31
CA GLU A 111 -28.25 -11.02 52.53
C GLU A 111 -26.96 -10.76 51.75
N THR A 112 -25.82 -10.76 52.45
CA THR A 112 -24.50 -10.55 51.85
C THR A 112 -24.13 -11.70 50.91
N MET A 113 -24.50 -12.94 51.28
CA MET A 113 -24.29 -14.12 50.42
C MET A 113 -25.10 -14.05 49.12
N ARG A 114 -26.33 -13.54 49.19
CA ARG A 114 -27.19 -13.30 48.01
C ARG A 114 -26.56 -12.26 47.08
N LEU A 115 -26.02 -11.17 47.63
CA LEU A 115 -25.34 -10.12 46.86
C LEU A 115 -24.08 -10.64 46.16
N LEU A 116 -23.24 -11.41 46.86
CA LEU A 116 -22.02 -11.98 46.28
C LEU A 116 -22.32 -13.02 45.18
N ARG A 117 -23.37 -13.84 45.33
CA ARG A 117 -23.83 -14.73 44.25
C ARG A 117 -24.38 -13.94 43.06
N ALA A 118 -25.10 -12.85 43.31
CA ALA A 118 -25.58 -11.97 42.26
C ALA A 118 -24.41 -11.33 41.48
N LEU A 119 -23.31 -10.95 42.15
CA LEU A 119 -22.10 -10.45 41.48
C LEU A 119 -21.44 -11.50 40.57
N LEU A 120 -21.41 -12.79 40.96
CA LEU A 120 -20.87 -13.85 40.11
C LEU A 120 -21.77 -14.15 38.90
N VAL A 121 -23.09 -14.15 39.08
CA VAL A 121 -24.03 -14.26 37.95
C VAL A 121 -23.90 -13.04 37.05
N ALA A 122 -23.76 -11.84 37.61
CA ALA A 122 -23.50 -10.63 36.86
C ALA A 122 -22.18 -10.72 36.08
N ALA A 123 -21.10 -11.26 36.67
CA ALA A 123 -19.83 -11.48 35.97
C ALA A 123 -19.98 -12.44 34.78
N VAL A 124 -20.77 -13.51 34.92
CA VAL A 124 -21.11 -14.41 33.79
C VAL A 124 -21.89 -13.70 32.71
N VAL A 125 -22.96 -12.99 33.09
CA VAL A 125 -23.80 -12.25 32.15
C VAL A 125 -22.98 -11.20 31.41
N ILE A 126 -22.17 -10.42 32.13
CA ILE A 126 -21.25 -9.43 31.55
C ILE A 126 -20.30 -10.13 30.58
N THR A 127 -19.69 -11.25 30.96
CA THR A 127 -18.75 -11.98 30.09
C THR A 127 -19.41 -12.45 28.81
N VAL A 128 -20.64 -13.01 28.87
CA VAL A 128 -21.36 -13.42 27.66
C VAL A 128 -21.72 -12.21 26.81
N LEU A 129 -22.23 -11.14 27.43
CA LEU A 129 -22.65 -9.91 26.75
C LEU A 129 -21.47 -9.14 26.13
N THR A 130 -20.24 -9.33 26.61
CA THR A 130 -19.05 -8.69 26.03
C THR A 130 -18.32 -9.63 25.06
N ALA A 131 -18.01 -10.85 25.47
CA ALA A 131 -17.22 -11.77 24.65
C ALA A 131 -17.97 -12.19 23.38
N ALA A 132 -19.27 -12.50 23.45
CA ALA A 132 -20.00 -13.01 22.29
C ALA A 132 -20.12 -11.97 21.15
N PRO A 133 -20.42 -10.68 21.40
CA PRO A 133 -20.32 -9.65 20.38
C PRO A 133 -18.89 -9.43 19.87
N VAL A 134 -17.86 -9.53 20.73
CA VAL A 134 -16.46 -9.41 20.29
C VAL A 134 -16.09 -10.52 19.29
N PHE A 135 -16.41 -11.78 19.59
CA PHE A 135 -16.17 -12.90 18.68
C PHE A 135 -17.04 -12.82 17.42
N GLY A 136 -18.27 -12.30 17.51
CA GLY A 136 -19.13 -12.02 16.36
C GLY A 136 -18.53 -10.93 15.45
N SER A 137 -18.06 -9.83 16.04
CA SER A 137 -17.37 -8.76 15.32
C SER A 137 -16.08 -9.24 14.66
N ALA A 138 -15.32 -10.12 15.33
CA ALA A 138 -14.13 -10.73 14.75
C ALA A 138 -14.47 -11.57 13.50
N ALA A 139 -15.58 -12.32 13.51
CA ALA A 139 -16.06 -13.05 12.34
C ALA A 139 -16.54 -12.11 11.22
N ALA A 140 -17.34 -11.09 11.56
CA ALA A 140 -17.80 -10.08 10.60
C ALA A 140 -16.65 -9.30 9.95
N GLY A 141 -15.58 -9.02 10.70
CA GLY A 141 -14.37 -8.38 10.19
C GLY A 141 -13.61 -9.21 9.16
N ARG A 142 -13.84 -10.53 9.10
CA ARG A 142 -13.24 -11.46 8.13
C ARG A 142 -14.17 -11.82 6.97
N TRP A 143 -15.19 -11.00 6.71
CA TRP A 143 -16.19 -11.23 5.64
C TRP A 143 -15.57 -11.60 4.29
N GLU A 144 -14.46 -10.98 3.90
CA GLU A 144 -13.77 -11.24 2.63
C GLU A 144 -13.22 -12.67 2.56
N VAL A 145 -12.64 -13.19 3.64
CA VAL A 145 -12.13 -14.57 3.72
C VAL A 145 -13.27 -15.58 3.50
N PHE A 146 -14.43 -15.34 4.11
CA PHE A 146 -15.62 -16.16 3.90
C PHE A 146 -16.18 -16.02 2.47
N LEU A 147 -16.19 -14.79 1.94
CA LEU A 147 -16.69 -14.51 0.60
C LEU A 147 -15.84 -15.22 -0.47
N LEU A 148 -14.51 -15.13 -0.38
CA LEU A 148 -13.60 -15.86 -1.26
C LEU A 148 -13.74 -17.37 -1.08
N PHE A 149 -13.92 -17.87 0.15
CA PHE A 149 -14.13 -19.29 0.41
C PHE A 149 -15.40 -19.83 -0.27
N LEU A 150 -16.50 -19.06 -0.24
CA LEU A 150 -17.76 -19.45 -0.88
C LEU A 150 -17.72 -19.34 -2.42
N ASN A 151 -16.87 -18.47 -2.96
CA ASN A 151 -16.74 -18.22 -4.41
C ASN A 151 -15.45 -18.79 -5.01
N LYS A 152 -14.78 -19.70 -4.28
CA LYS A 152 -13.46 -20.24 -4.59
C LYS A 152 -13.35 -20.75 -6.04
N VAL A 153 -12.27 -20.35 -6.71
CA VAL A 153 -11.83 -20.86 -8.01
C VAL A 153 -10.47 -21.54 -7.86
N SER A 154 -10.16 -22.54 -8.70
CA SER A 154 -8.83 -23.13 -8.78
C SER A 154 -7.88 -22.17 -9.50
N PHE A 155 -6.63 -22.09 -9.03
CA PHE A 155 -5.59 -21.35 -9.74
C PHE A 155 -5.07 -22.10 -10.98
N GLY A 156 -5.34 -23.41 -11.08
CA GLY A 156 -4.85 -24.26 -12.15
C GLY A 156 -3.37 -24.64 -12.00
N VAL A 157 -2.73 -24.18 -10.93
CA VAL A 157 -1.33 -24.44 -10.58
C VAL A 157 -1.31 -25.07 -9.19
N SER A 158 -0.45 -26.08 -9.02
CA SER A 158 -0.25 -26.77 -7.74
C SER A 158 1.06 -26.34 -7.09
N ASP A 159 1.09 -26.33 -5.77
CA ASP A 159 2.32 -26.11 -5.01
C ASP A 159 3.28 -27.30 -5.17
N ALA A 160 4.57 -27.02 -5.11
CA ALA A 160 5.62 -28.00 -5.39
C ALA A 160 5.85 -29.03 -4.26
N GLU A 161 5.33 -28.81 -3.06
CA GLU A 161 5.58 -29.68 -1.89
C GLU A 161 4.39 -30.61 -1.60
N PHE A 162 3.20 -30.04 -1.46
CA PHE A 162 1.99 -30.77 -1.08
C PHE A 162 1.10 -31.15 -2.28
N GLY A 163 1.40 -30.65 -3.48
CA GLY A 163 0.64 -30.92 -4.70
C GLY A 163 -0.81 -30.40 -4.64
N GLN A 164 -1.09 -29.43 -3.78
CA GLN A 164 -2.40 -28.80 -3.66
C GLN A 164 -2.49 -27.59 -4.58
N ASP A 165 -3.65 -27.36 -5.18
CA ASP A 165 -3.90 -26.13 -5.94
C ASP A 165 -3.67 -24.88 -5.06
N LEU A 166 -3.12 -23.80 -5.62
CA LEU A 166 -2.77 -22.60 -4.82
C LEU A 166 -3.98 -21.99 -4.09
N SER A 167 -5.21 -22.17 -4.59
CA SER A 167 -6.43 -21.77 -3.89
C SER A 167 -6.61 -22.46 -2.53
N PHE A 168 -5.97 -23.61 -2.30
CA PHE A 168 -5.92 -24.25 -1.00
C PHE A 168 -5.22 -23.35 0.02
N PHE A 169 -4.04 -22.81 -0.28
CA PHE A 169 -3.28 -21.95 0.64
C PHE A 169 -3.91 -20.56 0.78
N ILE A 170 -4.26 -19.96 -0.35
CA ILE A 170 -4.77 -18.59 -0.43
C ILE A 170 -6.13 -18.47 0.28
N VAL A 171 -7.02 -19.44 0.07
CA VAL A 171 -8.41 -19.38 0.54
C VAL A 171 -8.70 -20.39 1.66
N THR A 172 -8.41 -21.67 1.45
CA THR A 172 -8.81 -22.74 2.39
C THR A 172 -8.02 -22.71 3.70
N VAL A 173 -6.69 -22.67 3.65
CA VAL A 173 -5.83 -22.58 4.83
C VAL A 173 -6.05 -21.26 5.56
N ARG A 174 -6.42 -20.18 4.86
CA ARG A 174 -6.83 -18.89 5.47
C ARG A 174 -8.09 -19.01 6.30
N MET A 175 -9.11 -19.63 5.72
CA MET A 175 -10.35 -19.90 6.42
C MET A 175 -10.14 -20.83 7.62
N LEU A 176 -9.36 -21.91 7.47
CA LEU A 176 -9.09 -22.86 8.55
C LEU A 176 -8.28 -22.24 9.69
N ASN A 177 -7.25 -21.44 9.39
CA ASN A 177 -6.48 -20.71 10.39
C ASN A 177 -7.36 -19.74 11.19
N PHE A 178 -8.26 -19.01 10.52
CA PHE A 178 -9.22 -18.15 11.20
C PHE A 178 -10.14 -18.96 12.14
N VAL A 179 -10.74 -20.05 11.65
CA VAL A 179 -11.65 -20.89 12.44
C VAL A 179 -10.92 -21.50 13.65
N GLN A 180 -9.70 -22.00 13.46
CA GLN A 180 -8.88 -22.57 14.52
C GLN A 180 -8.59 -21.53 15.61
N ALA A 181 -8.13 -20.34 15.23
CA ALA A 181 -7.83 -19.25 16.17
C ALA A 181 -9.10 -18.78 16.91
N TRP A 182 -10.22 -18.70 16.21
CA TRP A 182 -11.52 -18.31 16.77
C TRP A 182 -12.03 -19.32 17.81
N VAL A 183 -12.00 -20.61 17.49
CA VAL A 183 -12.36 -21.70 18.42
C VAL A 183 -11.41 -21.74 19.62
N MET A 184 -10.10 -21.59 19.38
CA MET A 184 -9.09 -21.53 20.44
C MET A 184 -9.37 -20.38 21.41
N GLY A 185 -9.69 -19.18 20.90
CA GLY A 185 -10.06 -18.03 21.73
C GLY A 185 -11.28 -18.30 22.62
N ILE A 186 -12.35 -18.90 22.08
CA ILE A 186 -13.55 -19.26 22.84
C ILE A 186 -13.21 -20.26 23.95
N LEU A 187 -12.37 -21.27 23.66
CA LEU A 187 -11.94 -22.27 24.63
C LEU A 187 -11.08 -21.66 25.76
N ILE A 188 -10.15 -20.76 25.42
CA ILE A 188 -9.32 -20.06 26.41
C ILE A 188 -10.20 -19.24 27.36
N VAL A 189 -11.12 -18.43 26.82
CA VAL A 189 -12.08 -17.65 27.63
C VAL A 189 -12.92 -18.58 28.51
N SER A 190 -13.39 -19.71 27.96
CA SER A 190 -14.19 -20.69 28.70
C SER A 190 -13.42 -21.31 29.88
N VAL A 191 -12.14 -21.65 29.69
CA VAL A 191 -11.28 -22.19 30.75
C VAL A 191 -11.00 -21.15 31.83
N VAL A 192 -10.50 -19.97 31.43
CA VAL A 192 -10.11 -18.90 32.36
C VAL A 192 -11.29 -18.47 33.21
N MET A 193 -12.45 -18.21 32.58
CA MET A 193 -13.63 -17.76 33.29
C MET A 193 -14.23 -18.86 34.17
N SER A 194 -14.19 -20.13 33.75
CA SER A 194 -14.63 -21.23 34.62
C SER A 194 -13.75 -21.38 35.86
N LEU A 195 -12.43 -21.26 35.72
CA LEU A 195 -11.50 -21.28 36.85
C LEU A 195 -11.73 -20.10 37.80
N PHE A 196 -11.90 -18.89 37.25
CA PHE A 196 -12.22 -17.69 38.02
C PHE A 196 -13.53 -17.85 38.81
N LEU A 197 -14.59 -18.34 38.17
CA LEU A 197 -15.88 -18.59 38.83
C LEU A 197 -15.77 -19.68 39.88
N TYR A 198 -15.01 -20.75 39.62
CA TYR A 198 -14.77 -21.78 40.61
C TYR A 198 -14.06 -21.24 41.85
N ALA A 199 -13.01 -20.44 41.67
CA ALA A 199 -12.29 -19.78 42.77
C ALA A 199 -13.21 -18.82 43.54
N GLY A 200 -13.98 -18.00 42.82
CA GLY A 200 -14.96 -17.08 43.41
C GLY A 200 -16.00 -17.82 44.25
N ILE A 201 -16.67 -18.85 43.70
CA ILE A 201 -17.71 -19.60 44.41
C ILE A 201 -17.16 -20.32 45.64
N TYR A 202 -15.93 -20.85 45.59
CA TYR A 202 -15.30 -21.47 46.75
C TYR A 202 -14.93 -20.44 47.83
N GLY A 203 -14.39 -19.29 47.43
CA GLY A 203 -14.16 -18.16 48.32
C GLY A 203 -15.44 -17.73 49.03
N LEU A 204 -16.55 -17.62 48.29
CA LEU A 204 -17.89 -17.33 48.85
C LEU A 204 -18.44 -18.44 49.76
N ARG A 205 -17.91 -19.65 49.68
CA ARG A 205 -18.28 -20.73 50.60
C ARG A 205 -17.40 -20.78 51.84
N GLY A 206 -16.34 -19.98 51.92
CA GLY A 206 -15.39 -19.98 53.03
C GLY A 206 -14.46 -21.19 53.00
N LEU A 207 -14.30 -21.77 51.81
CA LEU A 207 -13.47 -22.93 51.58
C LEU A 207 -12.21 -22.49 50.85
N ASN A 208 -11.08 -23.12 51.19
CA ASN A 208 -9.89 -23.00 50.37
C ASN A 208 -10.21 -23.53 48.96
N PHE A 209 -9.77 -22.80 47.94
CA PHE A 209 -10.01 -23.19 46.56
C PHE A 209 -9.31 -24.53 46.25
N PHE A 210 -10.10 -25.53 45.89
CA PHE A 210 -9.61 -26.78 45.31
C PHE A 210 -10.59 -27.26 44.24
N LEU A 211 -10.07 -27.93 43.21
CA LEU A 211 -10.89 -28.46 42.13
C LEU A 211 -11.51 -29.80 42.56
N ALA A 212 -12.81 -29.79 42.87
CA ALA A 212 -13.55 -31.02 43.16
C ALA A 212 -13.59 -31.96 41.94
N PRO A 213 -13.84 -33.28 42.11
CA PRO A 213 -13.80 -34.25 41.00
C PRO A 213 -14.68 -33.88 39.80
N ARG A 214 -15.87 -33.28 40.02
CA ARG A 214 -16.74 -32.82 38.93
C ARG A 214 -16.20 -31.59 38.19
N MET A 215 -15.53 -30.68 38.91
CA MET A 215 -14.89 -29.49 38.33
C MET A 215 -13.65 -29.89 37.53
N LEU A 216 -12.86 -30.84 38.05
CA LEU A 216 -11.74 -31.44 37.33
C LEU A 216 -12.19 -32.08 36.02
N LYS A 217 -13.33 -32.78 36.00
CA LYS A 217 -13.89 -33.35 34.77
C LYS A 217 -14.28 -32.28 33.75
N HIS A 218 -14.86 -31.18 34.20
CA HIS A 218 -15.24 -30.07 33.33
C HIS A 218 -14.01 -29.36 32.73
N ILE A 219 -13.06 -28.92 33.56
CA ILE A 219 -11.81 -28.32 33.09
C ILE A 219 -10.99 -29.32 32.28
N GLY A 220 -11.04 -30.60 32.62
CA GLY A 220 -10.49 -31.72 31.85
C GLY A 220 -11.06 -31.76 30.43
N THR A 221 -12.38 -31.63 30.28
CA THR A 221 -13.03 -31.63 28.97
C THR A 221 -12.66 -30.40 28.15
N LEU A 222 -12.71 -29.21 28.74
CA LEU A 222 -12.33 -27.96 28.06
C LEU A 222 -10.85 -27.95 27.67
N GLY A 223 -9.98 -28.42 28.57
CA GLY A 223 -8.55 -28.54 28.30
C GLY A 223 -8.26 -29.60 27.22
N GLY A 224 -9.00 -30.70 27.18
CA GLY A 224 -8.90 -31.69 26.11
C GLY A 224 -9.29 -31.10 24.75
N LEU A 225 -10.39 -30.36 24.68
CA LEU A 225 -10.79 -29.64 23.46
C LEU A 225 -9.77 -28.57 23.06
N LEU A 226 -9.19 -27.85 24.03
CA LEU A 226 -8.14 -26.88 23.79
C LEU A 226 -6.88 -27.55 23.21
N MET A 227 -6.47 -28.69 23.76
CA MET A 227 -5.36 -29.48 23.24
C MET A 227 -5.63 -30.02 21.83
N LEU A 228 -6.87 -30.37 21.48
CA LEU A 228 -7.23 -30.72 20.10
C LEU A 228 -7.16 -29.52 19.16
N SER A 229 -7.61 -28.33 19.61
CA SER A 229 -7.48 -27.09 18.82
C SER A 229 -6.01 -26.74 18.58
N ILE A 230 -5.15 -26.92 19.60
CA ILE A 230 -3.70 -26.79 19.47
C ILE A 230 -3.13 -27.80 18.47
N ALA A 231 -3.54 -29.07 18.55
CA ALA A 231 -3.13 -30.10 17.59
C ALA A 231 -3.50 -29.73 16.15
N SER A 232 -4.71 -29.22 15.91
CA SER A 232 -5.09 -28.73 14.58
C SER A 232 -4.26 -27.51 14.13
N GLY A 233 -3.85 -26.64 15.06
CA GLY A 233 -2.95 -25.53 14.77
C GLY A 233 -1.59 -26.00 14.26
N HIS A 234 -1.01 -27.04 14.87
CA HIS A 234 0.24 -27.65 14.40
C HIS A 234 0.11 -28.25 12.99
N VAL A 235 -1.04 -28.86 12.67
CA VAL A 235 -1.30 -29.38 11.31
C VAL A 235 -1.40 -28.24 10.30
N LEU A 236 -2.06 -27.12 10.65
CA LEU A 236 -2.14 -25.96 9.76
C LEU A 236 -0.77 -25.31 9.56
N ALA A 237 0.05 -25.24 10.63
CA ALA A 237 1.40 -24.71 10.57
C ALA A 237 2.30 -25.45 9.57
N ILE A 238 2.06 -26.75 9.32
CA ILE A 238 2.77 -27.52 8.28
C ILE A 238 2.53 -26.91 6.89
N TYR A 239 1.28 -26.56 6.57
CA TYR A 239 0.93 -25.93 5.30
C TYR A 239 1.35 -24.47 5.23
N ASP A 240 1.56 -23.80 6.36
CA ASP A 240 2.06 -22.43 6.40
C ASP A 240 3.58 -22.35 6.16
N LEU A 241 4.33 -23.46 6.25
CA LEU A 241 5.78 -23.46 5.99
C LEU A 241 6.12 -23.02 4.56
N VAL A 242 5.29 -23.38 3.57
CA VAL A 242 5.52 -22.94 2.18
C VAL A 242 5.24 -21.46 1.96
N LEU A 243 4.70 -20.77 2.96
CA LEU A 243 4.49 -19.31 2.97
C LEU A 243 5.56 -18.58 3.79
N SER A 244 6.54 -19.29 4.36
CA SER A 244 7.51 -18.70 5.28
C SER A 244 8.54 -17.83 4.54
N SER A 245 9.01 -16.75 5.17
CA SER A 245 10.03 -15.84 4.62
C SER A 245 11.36 -15.88 5.39
N GLY A 246 11.50 -16.76 6.38
CA GLY A 246 12.63 -16.78 7.31
C GLY A 246 13.83 -17.63 6.89
N GLY A 247 13.81 -18.23 5.71
CA GLY A 247 14.89 -19.05 5.17
C GLY A 247 15.87 -18.27 4.28
N LEU A 248 16.73 -19.00 3.57
CA LEU A 248 17.60 -18.44 2.52
C LEU A 248 16.79 -17.79 1.37
N VAL A 249 15.64 -18.40 1.08
CA VAL A 249 14.65 -17.96 0.10
C VAL A 249 13.25 -18.09 0.73
N ALA A 250 12.25 -17.46 0.11
CA ALA A 250 10.87 -17.61 0.56
C ALA A 250 10.33 -19.02 0.25
N GLY A 251 9.50 -19.54 1.13
CA GLY A 251 8.97 -20.89 1.12
C GLY A 251 9.63 -21.81 2.15
N ALA A 252 9.27 -23.10 2.09
CA ALA A 252 9.83 -24.11 2.98
C ALA A 252 11.17 -24.60 2.45
N GLY A 253 12.26 -24.36 3.19
CA GLY A 253 13.61 -24.83 2.84
C GLY A 253 13.86 -26.28 3.26
N TYR A 254 15.10 -26.75 3.07
CA TYR A 254 15.47 -28.14 3.37
C TYR A 254 15.20 -28.51 4.83
N THR A 255 15.60 -27.62 5.76
CA THR A 255 15.38 -27.81 7.20
C THR A 255 13.89 -27.79 7.56
N ASP A 256 13.07 -26.98 6.89
CA ASP A 256 11.63 -26.95 7.16
C ASP A 256 11.00 -28.30 6.84
N ILE A 257 11.33 -28.87 5.68
CA ILE A 257 10.73 -30.13 5.21
C ILE A 257 11.27 -31.34 5.96
N HIS A 258 12.59 -31.42 6.17
CA HIS A 258 13.20 -32.61 6.75
C HIS A 258 13.30 -32.59 8.28
N ALA A 259 13.16 -31.43 8.91
CA ALA A 259 13.20 -31.30 10.37
C ALA A 259 11.90 -30.70 10.95
N ARG A 260 11.43 -29.55 10.46
CA ARG A 260 10.26 -28.88 11.07
C ARG A 260 8.95 -29.62 10.82
N ILE A 261 8.67 -30.13 9.61
CA ILE A 261 7.46 -30.91 9.34
C ILE A 261 7.37 -32.15 10.27
N PRO A 262 8.41 -33.01 10.39
CA PRO A 262 8.39 -34.11 11.36
C PRO A 262 8.16 -33.66 12.81
N VAL A 263 8.76 -32.54 13.21
CA VAL A 263 8.57 -31.96 14.54
C VAL A 263 7.13 -31.50 14.76
N LEU A 264 6.51 -30.84 13.79
CA LEU A 264 5.11 -30.44 13.86
C LEU A 264 4.15 -31.63 13.91
N TRP A 265 4.43 -32.72 13.18
CA TRP A 265 3.70 -33.98 13.32
C TRP A 265 3.87 -34.60 14.71
N LEU A 266 5.08 -34.56 15.28
CA LEU A 266 5.31 -34.99 16.66
C LEU A 266 4.54 -34.12 17.66
N MET A 267 4.55 -32.80 17.51
CA MET A 267 3.77 -31.88 18.35
C MET A 267 2.28 -32.13 18.23
N THR A 268 1.78 -32.43 17.02
CA THR A 268 0.39 -32.82 16.78
C THR A 268 0.05 -34.09 17.54
N ALA A 269 0.92 -35.11 17.49
CA ALA A 269 0.73 -36.36 18.22
C ALA A 269 0.76 -36.15 19.74
N ILE A 270 1.71 -35.37 20.26
CA ILE A 270 1.81 -35.02 21.68
C ILE A 270 0.60 -34.23 22.15
N ALA A 271 0.13 -33.26 21.36
CA ALA A 271 -1.05 -32.48 21.69
C ALA A 271 -2.32 -33.35 21.69
N THR A 272 -2.45 -34.27 20.72
CA THR A 272 -3.55 -35.24 20.65
C THR A 272 -3.52 -36.24 21.82
N LEU A 273 -2.34 -36.75 22.18
CA LEU A 273 -2.15 -37.60 23.37
C LEU A 273 -2.43 -36.81 24.65
N GLY A 274 -2.05 -35.53 24.68
CA GLY A 274 -2.40 -34.59 25.74
C GLY A 274 -3.92 -34.48 25.87
N ALA A 275 -4.65 -34.26 24.78
CA ALA A 275 -6.10 -34.25 24.78
C ALA A 275 -6.69 -35.57 25.32
N ALA A 276 -6.15 -36.71 24.89
CA ALA A 276 -6.54 -38.02 25.42
C ALA A 276 -6.27 -38.15 26.93
N ALA A 277 -5.14 -37.62 27.43
CA ALA A 277 -4.80 -37.59 28.85
C ALA A 277 -5.75 -36.69 29.65
N PHE A 278 -6.17 -35.55 29.08
CA PHE A 278 -7.18 -34.67 29.65
C PHE A 278 -8.54 -35.38 29.76
N PHE A 279 -8.97 -36.10 28.73
CA PHE A 279 -10.20 -36.91 28.79
C PHE A 279 -10.07 -38.11 29.74
N ALA A 280 -8.93 -38.81 29.74
CA ALA A 280 -8.66 -39.94 30.63
C ALA A 280 -8.55 -39.54 32.11
N SER A 281 -8.13 -38.29 32.40
CA SER A 281 -8.12 -37.72 33.75
C SER A 281 -9.51 -37.75 34.41
N HIS A 282 -10.58 -37.82 33.61
CA HIS A 282 -11.95 -38.06 34.11
C HIS A 282 -12.05 -39.31 35.00
N TYR A 283 -11.27 -40.36 34.69
CA TYR A 283 -11.37 -41.67 35.32
C TYR A 283 -10.19 -41.96 36.25
N PHE A 284 -8.95 -41.57 35.89
CA PHE A 284 -7.77 -42.20 36.49
C PHE A 284 -6.71 -41.27 37.12
N GLY A 285 -6.68 -39.96 36.89
CA GLY A 285 -5.44 -39.21 37.18
C GLY A 285 -5.48 -37.75 37.64
N GLY A 286 -6.67 -37.17 37.86
CA GLY A 286 -6.80 -35.83 38.46
C GLY A 286 -5.91 -34.73 37.82
N LEU A 287 -5.53 -33.72 38.60
CA LEU A 287 -4.78 -32.56 38.08
C LEU A 287 -3.36 -32.93 37.57
N ARG A 288 -2.78 -34.03 38.06
CA ARG A 288 -1.40 -34.43 37.74
C ARG A 288 -1.24 -34.83 36.26
N LEU A 289 -2.19 -35.60 35.72
CA LEU A 289 -2.16 -35.96 34.29
C LEU A 289 -2.34 -34.74 33.39
N MET A 290 -3.22 -33.81 33.77
CA MET A 290 -3.47 -32.58 33.01
C MET A 290 -2.24 -31.67 33.02
N ALA A 291 -1.67 -31.42 34.20
CA ALA A 291 -0.45 -30.64 34.35
C ALA A 291 0.72 -31.30 33.61
N GLY A 292 0.90 -32.62 33.74
CA GLY A 292 1.93 -33.38 33.03
C GLY A 292 1.79 -33.28 31.51
N ALA A 293 0.57 -33.38 30.97
CA ALA A 293 0.31 -33.24 29.54
C ALA A 293 0.65 -31.84 29.02
N VAL A 294 0.23 -30.78 29.72
CA VAL A 294 0.54 -29.39 29.34
C VAL A 294 2.03 -29.12 29.48
N SER A 295 2.65 -29.51 30.59
CA SER A 295 4.09 -29.34 30.82
C SER A 295 4.90 -30.07 29.76
N LEU A 296 4.55 -31.31 29.42
CA LEU A 296 5.20 -32.05 28.35
C LEU A 296 5.06 -31.31 27.02
N TRP A 297 3.85 -30.88 26.66
CA TRP A 297 3.64 -30.14 25.42
C TRP A 297 4.47 -28.85 25.38
N ILE A 298 4.46 -28.04 26.45
CA ILE A 298 5.25 -26.79 26.53
C ILE A 298 6.75 -27.08 26.42
N ILE A 299 7.26 -28.05 27.17
CA ILE A 299 8.68 -28.45 27.12
C ILE A 299 9.04 -28.87 25.70
N MET A 300 8.17 -29.65 25.07
CA MET A 300 8.39 -30.17 23.73
C MET A 300 8.32 -29.08 22.66
N VAL A 301 7.43 -28.09 22.77
CA VAL A 301 7.41 -26.89 21.91
C VAL A 301 8.71 -26.11 22.05
N LEU A 302 9.17 -25.84 23.27
CA LEU A 302 10.43 -25.13 23.50
C LEU A 302 11.64 -25.88 22.91
N LEU A 303 11.68 -27.20 23.04
CA LEU A 303 12.75 -28.02 22.45
C LEU A 303 12.65 -28.11 20.92
N ALA A 304 11.42 -28.23 20.41
CA ALA A 304 11.09 -28.33 19.00
C ALA A 304 11.49 -27.08 18.22
N ASP A 305 11.20 -25.89 18.75
CA ASP A 305 11.44 -24.64 18.02
C ASP A 305 12.88 -24.14 18.20
N LEU A 306 13.50 -24.36 19.36
CA LEU A 306 14.82 -23.78 19.66
C LEU A 306 16.00 -24.69 19.30
N ALA A 307 15.90 -26.00 19.54
CA ALA A 307 17.07 -26.87 19.52
C ALA A 307 17.17 -27.69 18.23
N PHE A 308 16.09 -28.36 17.82
CA PHE A 308 16.20 -29.38 16.77
C PHE A 308 16.46 -28.81 15.36
N PRO A 309 15.68 -27.83 14.84
CA PRO A 309 15.91 -27.26 13.52
C PRO A 309 17.25 -26.53 13.42
N ALA A 310 17.64 -25.79 14.47
CA ALA A 310 18.90 -25.06 14.49
C ALA A 310 20.12 -26.00 14.46
N LEU A 311 20.08 -27.10 15.23
CA LEU A 311 21.12 -28.13 15.19
C LEU A 311 21.13 -28.82 13.82
N PHE A 312 19.96 -29.13 13.26
CA PHE A 312 19.86 -29.76 11.95
C PHE A 312 20.44 -28.87 10.84
N GLN A 313 20.07 -27.59 10.81
CA GLN A 313 20.63 -26.59 9.90
C GLN A 313 22.16 -26.58 9.99
N ARG A 314 22.70 -26.39 11.20
CA ARG A 314 24.14 -26.26 11.42
C ARG A 314 24.97 -27.49 11.04
N PHE A 315 24.44 -28.69 11.27
CA PHE A 315 25.21 -29.93 11.09
C PHE A 315 24.92 -30.67 9.79
N GLN A 316 23.75 -30.47 9.16
CA GLN A 316 23.36 -31.19 7.94
C GLN A 316 23.24 -30.28 6.72
N VAL A 317 22.87 -29.01 6.90
CA VAL A 317 22.62 -28.09 5.78
C VAL A 317 23.83 -27.20 5.54
N ASP A 318 24.26 -26.41 6.53
CA ASP A 318 25.35 -25.43 6.37
C ASP A 318 26.64 -26.00 5.73
N PRO A 319 27.08 -27.24 6.03
CA PRO A 319 28.29 -27.80 5.38
C PRO A 319 28.16 -27.98 3.86
N ASN A 320 26.95 -28.26 3.35
CA ASN A 320 26.65 -28.52 1.94
C ASN A 320 25.38 -27.77 1.52
N GLN A 321 25.31 -26.47 1.85
CA GLN A 321 24.06 -25.71 1.83
C GLN A 321 23.42 -25.64 0.44
N PHE A 322 24.23 -25.39 -0.60
CA PHE A 322 23.72 -25.30 -1.98
C PHE A 322 23.06 -26.61 -2.41
N GLU A 323 23.74 -27.76 -2.29
CA GLU A 323 23.19 -29.07 -2.70
C GLU A 323 21.88 -29.42 -1.97
N ARG A 324 21.74 -28.99 -0.71
CA ARG A 324 20.53 -29.24 0.09
C ARG A 324 19.40 -28.27 -0.24
N GLU A 325 19.71 -27.01 -0.53
CA GLU A 325 18.73 -25.96 -0.76
C GLU A 325 18.35 -25.76 -2.23
N GLN A 326 19.11 -26.33 -3.17
CA GLN A 326 18.94 -26.12 -4.62
C GLN A 326 17.48 -26.21 -5.09
N VAL A 327 16.80 -27.31 -4.77
CA VAL A 327 15.40 -27.54 -5.19
C VAL A 327 14.44 -26.49 -4.62
N TYR A 328 14.69 -25.96 -3.43
CA TYR A 328 13.82 -24.95 -2.82
C TYR A 328 14.09 -23.55 -3.36
N ILE A 329 15.35 -23.28 -3.73
CA ILE A 329 15.71 -22.08 -4.49
C ILE A 329 15.02 -22.11 -5.86
N ASP A 330 15.02 -23.24 -6.57
CA ASP A 330 14.32 -23.39 -7.85
C ASP A 330 12.82 -23.12 -7.72
N ARG A 331 12.18 -23.75 -6.72
CA ARG A 331 10.75 -23.51 -6.42
C ARG A 331 10.46 -22.04 -6.12
N ASN A 332 11.35 -21.36 -5.40
CA ASN A 332 11.20 -19.95 -5.09
C ASN A 332 11.38 -19.06 -6.33
N ILE A 333 12.36 -19.34 -7.19
CA ILE A 333 12.57 -18.65 -8.45
C ILE A 333 11.33 -18.80 -9.33
N GLU A 334 10.85 -20.02 -9.55
CA GLU A 334 9.67 -20.29 -10.37
C GLU A 334 8.41 -19.64 -9.80
N ALA A 335 8.15 -19.81 -8.50
CA ALA A 335 6.95 -19.28 -7.85
C ALA A 335 6.95 -17.75 -7.81
N THR A 336 8.07 -17.11 -7.50
CA THR A 336 8.18 -15.65 -7.48
C THR A 336 7.99 -15.10 -8.89
N ARG A 337 8.67 -15.69 -9.90
CA ARG A 337 8.50 -15.24 -11.29
C ARG A 337 7.05 -15.36 -11.75
N ALA A 338 6.37 -16.47 -11.48
CA ALA A 338 4.96 -16.64 -11.80
C ALA A 338 4.04 -15.68 -11.02
N ALA A 339 4.30 -15.46 -9.73
CA ALA A 339 3.45 -14.62 -8.88
C ALA A 339 3.50 -13.13 -9.23
N TYR A 340 4.59 -12.66 -9.85
CA TYR A 340 4.76 -11.28 -10.33
C TYR A 340 4.74 -11.15 -11.86
N GLN A 341 4.40 -12.21 -12.61
CA GLN A 341 4.39 -12.26 -14.08
C GLN A 341 5.76 -11.99 -14.73
N LEU A 342 6.86 -12.27 -14.03
CA LEU A 342 8.23 -12.14 -14.55
C LEU A 342 8.62 -13.28 -15.49
N ASP A 343 7.86 -14.38 -15.47
CA ASP A 343 7.95 -15.48 -16.43
C ASP A 343 7.53 -15.07 -17.85
N GLN A 344 6.77 -13.97 -17.98
CA GLN A 344 6.32 -13.41 -19.26
C GLN A 344 7.26 -12.33 -19.81
N VAL A 345 8.31 -11.95 -19.06
CA VAL A 345 9.29 -10.96 -19.49
C VAL A 345 10.17 -11.57 -20.59
N GLU A 346 10.08 -11.00 -21.78
CA GLU A 346 10.91 -11.40 -22.91
C GLU A 346 12.28 -10.72 -22.83
N GLN A 347 13.34 -11.53 -22.72
CA GLN A 347 14.72 -11.03 -22.70
C GLN A 347 15.22 -10.79 -24.12
N VAL A 348 15.66 -9.58 -24.41
CA VAL A 348 16.20 -9.17 -25.71
C VAL A 348 17.65 -8.72 -25.52
N ALA A 349 18.59 -9.46 -26.09
CA ALA A 349 20.00 -9.09 -26.06
C ALA A 349 20.34 -8.18 -27.23
N LEU A 350 20.82 -6.98 -26.95
CA LEU A 350 21.32 -6.07 -27.96
C LEU A 350 22.73 -6.53 -28.39
N PRO A 351 22.99 -6.75 -29.69
CA PRO A 351 24.26 -7.30 -30.16
C PRO A 351 25.40 -6.30 -29.98
N THR A 352 25.13 -5.02 -30.21
CA THR A 352 26.06 -3.89 -30.10
C THR A 352 25.27 -2.65 -29.71
N VAL A 353 25.95 -1.70 -29.06
CA VAL A 353 25.49 -0.32 -28.95
C VAL A 353 26.41 0.50 -29.85
N GLY A 354 25.84 1.08 -30.90
CA GLY A 354 26.54 1.90 -31.88
C GLY A 354 26.73 3.33 -31.39
N ASP A 355 27.53 4.08 -32.15
CA ASP A 355 27.68 5.53 -31.97
C ASP A 355 26.50 6.26 -32.62
N ILE A 356 26.17 7.45 -32.11
CA ILE A 356 25.16 8.29 -32.75
C ILE A 356 25.69 8.88 -34.06
N ASP A 357 24.92 8.75 -35.15
CA ASP A 357 25.24 9.37 -36.43
C ASP A 357 24.01 10.05 -37.08
N ALA A 358 24.25 10.74 -38.20
CA ALA A 358 23.21 11.50 -38.89
C ALA A 358 22.08 10.60 -39.45
N ASP A 359 22.39 9.36 -39.83
CA ASP A 359 21.40 8.42 -40.36
C ASP A 359 20.53 7.87 -39.23
N VAL A 360 21.11 7.56 -38.07
CA VAL A 360 20.40 7.17 -36.85
C VAL A 360 19.42 8.27 -36.43
N VAL A 361 19.86 9.53 -36.40
CA VAL A 361 19.00 10.68 -36.07
C VAL A 361 17.87 10.84 -37.09
N ALA A 362 18.18 10.80 -38.39
CA ALA A 362 17.18 11.01 -39.44
C ALA A 362 16.10 9.91 -39.48
N ASN A 363 16.47 8.67 -39.18
CA ASN A 363 15.54 7.54 -39.17
C ASN A 363 14.66 7.46 -37.91
N ASN A 364 15.01 8.17 -36.83
CA ASN A 364 14.32 8.11 -35.54
C ASN A 364 13.78 9.48 -35.10
N LEU A 365 13.52 10.39 -36.05
CA LEU A 365 12.96 11.72 -35.76
C LEU A 365 11.70 11.70 -34.88
N PRO A 366 10.74 10.77 -35.04
CA PRO A 366 9.55 10.75 -34.18
C PRO A 366 9.85 10.49 -32.70
N VAL A 367 10.91 9.73 -32.37
CA VAL A 367 11.39 9.54 -30.98
C VAL A 367 12.02 10.84 -30.48
N ILE A 368 12.88 11.45 -31.31
CA ILE A 368 13.60 12.69 -30.97
C ILE A 368 12.63 13.86 -30.74
N GLU A 369 11.60 13.97 -31.56
CA GLU A 369 10.54 14.99 -31.43
C GLU A 369 9.62 14.78 -30.22
N ASN A 370 9.76 13.66 -29.49
CA ASN A 370 8.97 13.33 -28.30
C ASN A 370 9.83 13.17 -27.04
N ILE A 371 11.12 13.52 -27.08
CA ILE A 371 11.99 13.48 -25.91
C ILE A 371 11.41 14.38 -24.81
N ARG A 372 11.13 13.78 -23.66
CA ARG A 372 10.54 14.45 -22.51
C ARG A 372 11.57 15.35 -21.83
N LEU A 373 11.41 16.66 -21.98
CA LEU A 373 12.22 17.68 -21.30
C LEU A 373 11.57 18.20 -20.02
N TRP A 374 10.28 17.95 -19.82
CA TRP A 374 9.56 18.36 -18.62
C TRP A 374 9.45 17.22 -17.62
N ASP A 375 9.98 17.44 -16.42
CA ASP A 375 9.73 16.60 -15.26
C ASP A 375 8.48 16.97 -14.49
N VAL A 376 7.93 15.97 -13.80
CA VAL A 376 6.67 16.05 -13.03
C VAL A 376 6.73 17.21 -12.03
N GLU A 377 7.72 17.24 -11.12
CA GLU A 377 7.79 18.27 -10.08
C GLU A 377 8.02 19.69 -10.64
N PRO A 378 9.03 19.96 -11.51
CA PRO A 378 9.25 21.31 -12.03
C PRO A 378 8.09 21.83 -12.88
N LEU A 379 7.46 20.94 -13.65
CA LEU A 379 6.31 21.32 -14.46
C LEU A 379 5.08 21.63 -13.58
N GLN A 380 4.87 20.88 -12.50
CA GLN A 380 3.81 21.15 -11.53
C GLN A 380 3.98 22.54 -10.91
N ASP A 381 5.19 22.88 -10.46
CA ASP A 381 5.52 24.20 -9.93
C ASP A 381 5.27 25.30 -10.97
N ALA A 382 5.67 25.06 -12.23
CA ALA A 382 5.40 25.98 -13.33
C ALA A 382 3.90 26.16 -13.59
N TYR A 383 3.10 25.10 -13.55
CA TYR A 383 1.65 25.16 -13.71
C TYR A 383 1.00 25.97 -12.58
N ASN A 384 1.39 25.72 -11.33
CA ASN A 384 0.90 26.43 -10.14
C ASN A 384 1.36 27.90 -10.05
N GLN A 385 2.16 28.38 -11.01
CA GLN A 385 2.54 29.79 -11.09
C GLN A 385 2.06 30.46 -12.39
N LEU A 386 2.17 29.78 -13.53
CA LEU A 386 1.81 30.32 -14.84
C LEU A 386 0.32 30.19 -15.14
N GLN A 387 -0.31 29.14 -14.62
CA GLN A 387 -1.74 28.85 -14.80
C GLN A 387 -2.55 29.17 -13.54
N PHE A 388 -1.93 29.80 -12.54
CA PHE A 388 -2.55 30.26 -11.31
C PHE A 388 -3.32 31.58 -11.53
N MET A 389 -4.51 31.43 -12.10
CA MET A 389 -5.41 32.55 -12.38
C MET A 389 -6.37 32.85 -11.24
N GLU A 390 -6.71 31.82 -10.47
CA GLU A 390 -7.68 31.87 -9.37
C GLU A 390 -7.05 31.25 -8.12
N LEU A 391 -7.18 31.92 -6.97
CA LEU A 391 -6.49 31.51 -5.74
C LEU A 391 -6.90 30.12 -5.21
N TYR A 392 -8.08 29.64 -5.60
CA TYR A 392 -8.69 28.41 -5.11
C TYR A 392 -8.48 27.22 -6.05
N TYR A 393 -7.72 27.36 -7.15
CA TYR A 393 -7.31 26.25 -7.97
C TYR A 393 -5.85 25.87 -7.75
N ASN A 394 -5.59 24.57 -7.81
CA ASN A 394 -4.27 23.98 -7.63
C ASN A 394 -4.10 22.77 -8.55
N PHE A 395 -2.91 22.55 -9.06
CA PHE A 395 -2.52 21.34 -9.77
C PHE A 395 -1.80 20.42 -8.77
N LEU A 396 -2.39 19.26 -8.48
CA LEU A 396 -1.94 18.37 -7.41
C LEU A 396 -0.89 17.35 -7.86
N ASN A 397 -0.91 16.99 -9.14
CA ASN A 397 -0.07 15.97 -9.76
C ASN A 397 0.18 16.31 -11.23
N MET A 398 1.17 15.69 -11.89
CA MET A 398 1.39 15.79 -13.33
C MET A 398 1.47 14.41 -13.98
N ASP A 399 0.63 14.19 -14.99
CA ASP A 399 0.51 12.92 -15.69
C ASP A 399 1.10 12.97 -17.08
N SER A 400 1.65 11.84 -17.54
CA SER A 400 2.05 11.67 -18.94
C SER A 400 1.07 10.79 -19.71
N ASP A 401 0.78 11.21 -20.93
CA ASP A 401 -0.07 10.49 -21.88
C ASP A 401 0.37 10.79 -23.33
N ARG A 402 -0.36 10.23 -24.30
CA ARG A 402 -0.13 10.40 -25.73
C ARG A 402 -1.42 10.77 -26.47
N TYR A 403 -1.30 11.72 -27.39
CA TYR A 403 -2.40 12.14 -28.26
C TYR A 403 -1.93 12.16 -29.71
N ILE A 404 -2.86 11.92 -30.64
CA ILE A 404 -2.61 12.14 -32.06
C ILE A 404 -2.98 13.58 -32.38
N LEU A 405 -1.98 14.44 -32.52
CA LEU A 405 -2.13 15.85 -32.85
C LEU A 405 -1.50 16.13 -34.22
N ASP A 406 -2.22 16.79 -35.11
CA ASP A 406 -1.82 17.01 -36.52
C ASP A 406 -1.39 15.72 -37.26
N GLY A 407 -2.02 14.58 -36.91
CA GLY A 407 -1.69 13.27 -37.48
C GLY A 407 -0.37 12.67 -37.02
N LYS A 408 0.30 13.28 -36.02
CA LYS A 408 1.52 12.76 -35.38
C LYS A 408 1.22 12.33 -33.95
N LEU A 409 1.85 11.24 -33.51
CA LEU A 409 1.84 10.85 -32.11
C LEU A 409 2.70 11.82 -31.30
N ARG A 410 2.08 12.47 -30.31
CA ARG A 410 2.73 13.44 -29.42
C ARG A 410 2.61 12.97 -27.97
N GLN A 411 3.74 12.93 -27.28
CA GLN A 411 3.75 12.80 -25.82
C GLN A 411 3.37 14.13 -25.20
N VAL A 412 2.46 14.09 -24.25
CA VAL A 412 1.99 15.24 -23.49
C VAL A 412 2.17 15.01 -22.00
N LEU A 413 2.29 16.11 -21.26
CA LEU A 413 2.03 16.13 -19.83
C LEU A 413 0.78 16.96 -19.56
N LEU A 414 -0.09 16.48 -18.68
CA LEU A 414 -1.34 17.15 -18.35
C LEU A 414 -1.70 17.03 -16.88
N SER A 415 -2.47 17.99 -16.40
CA SER A 415 -2.98 18.01 -15.03
C SER A 415 -4.33 18.72 -14.94
N ALA A 416 -5.17 18.26 -14.02
CA ALA A 416 -6.46 18.86 -13.71
C ALA A 416 -6.30 20.09 -12.81
N ARG A 417 -7.03 21.17 -13.13
CA ARG A 417 -7.18 22.32 -12.21
C ARG A 417 -8.16 21.94 -11.12
N GLU A 418 -7.63 21.53 -9.98
CA GLU A 418 -8.43 21.03 -8.88
C GLU A 418 -8.79 22.12 -7.88
N LEU A 419 -9.97 21.98 -7.26
CA LEU A 419 -10.41 22.92 -6.25
C LEU A 419 -9.70 22.66 -4.91
N ASP A 420 -9.09 23.71 -4.37
CA ASP A 420 -8.61 23.77 -2.99
C ASP A 420 -9.33 24.91 -2.22
N PRO A 421 -10.40 24.59 -1.47
CA PRO A 421 -11.14 25.60 -0.69
C PRO A 421 -10.36 26.20 0.47
N GLU A 422 -9.20 25.64 0.85
CA GLU A 422 -8.39 26.17 1.94
C GLU A 422 -7.54 27.37 1.52
N ASN A 423 -7.29 27.53 0.21
CA ASN A 423 -6.58 28.69 -0.34
C ASN A 423 -7.46 29.94 -0.46
N LEU A 424 -8.77 29.83 -0.20
CA LEU A 424 -9.66 30.99 -0.11
C LEU A 424 -9.22 31.93 1.04
N PRO A 425 -9.38 33.26 0.89
CA PRO A 425 -9.18 34.22 1.97
C PRO A 425 -9.94 33.82 3.25
N ALA A 426 -9.38 34.12 4.43
CA ALA A 426 -9.92 33.67 5.72
C ALA A 426 -11.38 34.10 5.97
N ASP A 427 -11.76 35.28 5.49
CA ASP A 427 -13.12 35.82 5.52
C ASP A 427 -14.06 35.16 4.49
N ALA A 428 -13.52 34.67 3.38
CA ALA A 428 -14.23 33.91 2.35
C ALA A 428 -14.36 32.41 2.67
N ARG A 429 -13.65 31.89 3.68
CA ARG A 429 -13.70 30.47 4.12
C ARG A 429 -14.93 30.12 4.96
N ASN A 430 -16.08 30.73 4.67
CA ASN A 430 -17.35 30.44 5.33
C ASN A 430 -18.04 29.20 4.74
N TRP A 431 -19.09 28.71 5.41
CA TRP A 431 -19.79 27.47 5.02
C TRP A 431 -20.43 27.56 3.63
N VAL A 432 -21.07 28.68 3.28
CA VAL A 432 -21.71 28.89 1.98
C VAL A 432 -20.67 28.79 0.87
N ASN A 433 -19.56 29.51 1.01
CA ASN A 433 -18.50 29.49 0.02
C ASN A 433 -17.91 28.09 -0.17
N ARG A 434 -17.54 27.42 0.94
CA ARG A 434 -16.89 26.10 0.89
C ARG A 434 -17.79 24.96 0.43
N ARG A 435 -19.11 25.08 0.61
CA ARG A 435 -20.05 23.98 0.40
C ARG A 435 -21.03 24.18 -0.75
N LEU A 436 -21.35 25.44 -1.10
CA LEU A 436 -22.41 25.76 -2.06
C LEU A 436 -21.92 26.54 -3.27
N GLN A 437 -20.84 27.31 -3.16
CA GLN A 437 -20.35 28.19 -4.24
C GLN A 437 -19.10 27.64 -4.91
N TYR A 438 -18.04 27.39 -4.14
CA TYR A 438 -16.79 26.78 -4.64
C TYR A 438 -16.91 25.27 -4.48
N THR A 439 -17.45 24.62 -5.51
CA THR A 439 -17.84 23.20 -5.48
C THR A 439 -16.99 22.32 -6.40
N HIS A 440 -16.46 22.84 -7.50
CA HIS A 440 -15.74 22.07 -8.53
C HIS A 440 -14.40 22.70 -8.94
N GLY A 441 -13.50 21.88 -9.49
CA GLY A 441 -12.33 22.28 -10.27
C GLY A 441 -12.71 22.72 -11.70
N PHE A 442 -11.73 23.02 -12.56
CA PHE A 442 -12.00 23.62 -13.88
C PHE A 442 -10.98 23.25 -14.98
N GLY A 443 -11.29 22.19 -15.73
CA GLY A 443 -10.55 21.79 -16.90
C GLY A 443 -9.17 21.21 -16.59
N VAL A 444 -8.38 21.03 -17.65
CA VAL A 444 -6.98 20.59 -17.56
C VAL A 444 -6.06 21.62 -18.19
N ALA A 445 -4.80 21.64 -17.77
CA ALA A 445 -3.71 22.23 -18.54
C ALA A 445 -2.90 21.10 -19.18
N MET A 446 -2.39 21.33 -20.39
CA MET A 446 -1.66 20.32 -21.15
C MET A 446 -0.51 20.96 -21.90
N SER A 447 0.66 20.35 -21.81
CA SER A 447 1.91 20.77 -22.46
C SER A 447 2.50 19.63 -23.30
N PRO A 448 3.14 19.92 -24.45
CA PRO A 448 3.99 18.94 -25.11
C PRO A 448 5.17 18.55 -24.23
N ALA A 449 5.66 17.30 -24.36
CA ALA A 449 6.78 16.81 -23.58
C ALA A 449 8.11 17.56 -23.84
N ILE A 450 8.29 18.10 -25.05
CA ILE A 450 9.52 18.75 -25.51
C ILE A 450 9.42 20.29 -25.65
N GLY A 451 8.21 20.85 -25.73
CA GLY A 451 8.00 22.24 -26.16
C GLY A 451 8.18 23.26 -25.04
N PHE A 452 8.93 24.33 -25.30
CA PHE A 452 9.16 25.44 -24.38
C PHE A 452 9.55 26.72 -25.12
N THR A 453 9.31 27.87 -24.49
CA THR A 453 9.69 29.18 -25.05
C THR A 453 11.20 29.40 -24.96
N PRO A 454 11.94 29.59 -26.07
CA PRO A 454 13.41 29.70 -26.02
C PRO A 454 13.94 30.91 -25.22
N GLU A 455 13.16 32.00 -25.17
CA GLU A 455 13.59 33.23 -24.48
C GLU A 455 13.38 33.17 -22.97
N GLU A 456 12.27 32.59 -22.52
CA GLU A 456 11.87 32.60 -21.11
C GLU A 456 12.11 31.23 -20.42
N GLY A 457 12.12 30.13 -21.17
CA GLY A 457 12.21 28.78 -20.61
C GLY A 457 10.90 28.27 -20.00
N ARG A 458 9.76 28.76 -20.49
CA ARG A 458 8.43 28.37 -19.98
C ARG A 458 7.84 27.23 -20.81
N PRO A 459 7.03 26.34 -20.20
CA PRO A 459 6.32 25.32 -20.96
C PRO A 459 5.38 25.96 -21.99
N GLU A 460 5.34 25.36 -23.18
CA GLU A 460 4.27 25.61 -24.14
C GLU A 460 3.00 24.87 -23.70
N PHE A 461 1.84 25.28 -24.22
CA PHE A 461 0.56 24.69 -23.84
C PHE A 461 -0.31 24.38 -25.05
N PHE A 462 -0.80 23.13 -25.10
CA PHE A 462 -1.91 22.74 -25.97
C PHE A 462 -3.27 23.09 -25.37
N ILE A 463 -3.38 23.12 -24.04
CA ILE A 463 -4.58 23.56 -23.31
C ILE A 463 -4.14 24.44 -22.14
N GLN A 464 -4.69 25.65 -22.03
CA GLN A 464 -4.34 26.63 -21.00
C GLN A 464 -5.49 27.61 -20.70
N ASP A 465 -5.27 28.43 -19.69
CA ASP A 465 -6.04 29.59 -19.28
C ASP A 465 -7.46 29.33 -18.74
N ILE A 466 -8.02 30.41 -18.19
CA ILE A 466 -9.42 30.57 -17.80
C ILE A 466 -9.93 31.87 -18.46
N PRO A 467 -10.96 31.83 -19.31
CA PRO A 467 -11.59 30.64 -19.90
C PRO A 467 -10.62 29.79 -20.73
N ILE A 468 -10.89 28.48 -20.84
CA ILE A 468 -10.02 27.50 -21.49
C ILE A 468 -9.79 27.85 -22.96
N ARG A 469 -8.54 27.78 -23.39
CA ARG A 469 -8.08 27.91 -24.78
C ARG A 469 -7.17 26.75 -25.12
N GLY A 470 -7.24 26.24 -26.35
CA GLY A 470 -6.39 25.15 -26.78
C GLY A 470 -6.79 24.52 -28.10
N GLU A 471 -5.98 23.57 -28.54
CA GLU A 471 -6.21 22.78 -29.75
C GLU A 471 -7.27 21.70 -29.54
N ILE A 472 -7.37 21.19 -28.31
CA ILE A 472 -8.35 20.17 -27.90
C ILE A 472 -9.54 20.89 -27.24
N PRO A 473 -10.75 20.82 -27.82
CA PRO A 473 -11.93 21.44 -27.21
C PRO A 473 -12.30 20.71 -25.90
N ILE A 474 -12.71 21.47 -24.89
CA ILE A 474 -13.29 20.94 -23.65
C ILE A 474 -14.72 21.44 -23.56
N GLU A 475 -15.69 20.54 -23.66
CA GLU A 475 -17.13 20.88 -23.65
C GLU A 475 -17.67 21.03 -22.21
N ARG A 476 -17.12 20.25 -21.27
CA ARG A 476 -17.53 20.20 -19.86
C ARG A 476 -16.31 20.34 -18.95
N PRO A 477 -15.86 21.56 -18.63
CA PRO A 477 -14.66 21.77 -17.85
C PRO A 477 -14.86 21.50 -16.35
N GLU A 478 -16.08 21.36 -15.84
CA GLU A 478 -16.31 21.31 -14.40
C GLU A 478 -15.88 19.96 -13.79
N ILE A 479 -14.95 20.00 -12.84
CA ILE A 479 -14.39 18.82 -12.17
C ILE A 479 -15.00 18.71 -10.77
N TYR A 480 -16.10 17.98 -10.64
CA TYR A 480 -16.73 17.70 -9.34
C TYR A 480 -16.03 16.55 -8.61
N TYR A 481 -15.37 15.66 -9.33
CA TYR A 481 -14.65 14.50 -8.80
C TYR A 481 -13.22 14.52 -9.36
N GLY A 482 -12.24 14.46 -8.46
CA GLY A 482 -10.80 14.61 -8.77
C GLY A 482 -9.95 14.03 -7.64
N GLU A 483 -8.67 14.36 -7.58
CA GLU A 483 -7.73 13.90 -6.55
C GLU A 483 -7.82 14.73 -5.26
N SER A 484 -8.38 15.94 -5.33
CA SER A 484 -8.50 16.87 -4.21
C SER A 484 -9.21 16.22 -3.02
N PRO A 485 -8.68 16.37 -1.79
CA PRO A 485 -9.26 15.80 -0.57
C PRO A 485 -10.51 16.56 -0.08
N ALA A 486 -11.14 17.39 -0.93
CA ALA A 486 -12.34 18.14 -0.60
C ALA A 486 -13.46 17.21 -0.09
N PRO A 487 -13.90 17.35 1.18
CA PRO A 487 -14.65 16.27 1.84
C PRO A 487 -16.06 16.06 1.28
N PHE A 488 -16.77 17.14 1.01
CA PHE A 488 -18.08 17.11 0.35
C PHE A 488 -18.46 18.49 -0.22
N ALA A 489 -19.31 18.50 -1.24
CA ALA A 489 -19.97 19.68 -1.79
C ALA A 489 -21.49 19.47 -1.82
N ILE A 490 -22.23 20.56 -1.78
CA ILE A 490 -23.68 20.59 -1.92
C ILE A 490 -23.99 21.39 -3.17
N VAL A 491 -24.48 20.71 -4.20
CA VAL A 491 -24.62 21.23 -5.55
C VAL A 491 -26.09 21.41 -5.91
N ASN A 492 -26.36 22.20 -6.96
CA ASN A 492 -27.73 22.56 -7.35
C ASN A 492 -28.54 23.13 -6.15
N SER A 493 -27.87 23.99 -5.39
CA SER A 493 -28.49 24.77 -4.31
C SER A 493 -29.20 26.01 -4.86
N SER A 494 -29.93 26.74 -4.02
CA SER A 494 -30.48 28.04 -4.42
C SER A 494 -29.43 29.14 -4.61
N ALA A 495 -28.21 28.96 -4.08
CA ALA A 495 -27.07 29.80 -4.41
C ALA A 495 -26.37 29.26 -5.67
N PRO A 496 -25.97 30.15 -6.60
CA PRO A 496 -25.19 29.75 -7.77
C PRO A 496 -23.78 29.31 -7.35
N GLU A 497 -23.27 28.33 -8.08
CA GLU A 497 -21.89 27.88 -8.05
C GLU A 497 -21.02 28.88 -8.82
N ILE A 498 -19.74 28.99 -8.45
CA ILE A 498 -18.82 29.95 -9.04
C ILE A 498 -18.25 29.37 -10.33
N ASP A 499 -18.60 30.00 -11.44
CA ASP A 499 -17.92 29.81 -12.72
C ASP A 499 -16.77 30.82 -12.83
N PRO A 500 -15.52 30.37 -13.03
CA PRO A 500 -14.39 31.26 -13.26
C PRO A 500 -14.56 32.21 -14.46
N SER A 501 -15.44 31.88 -15.42
CA SER A 501 -15.79 32.78 -16.53
C SER A 501 -16.77 33.90 -16.16
N GLY A 502 -17.32 33.87 -14.93
CA GLY A 502 -18.19 34.90 -14.37
C GLY A 502 -19.69 34.67 -14.58
N SER A 503 -20.11 33.50 -15.08
CA SER A 503 -21.52 33.09 -15.18
C SER A 503 -22.08 32.61 -13.84
N ASP A 504 -23.40 32.74 -13.67
CA ASP A 504 -24.11 31.94 -12.67
C ASP A 504 -24.19 30.48 -13.17
N LEU A 505 -23.60 29.55 -12.41
CA LEU A 505 -23.62 28.13 -12.74
C LEU A 505 -24.46 27.35 -11.71
N HIS A 506 -25.16 26.33 -12.19
CA HIS A 506 -25.80 25.34 -11.34
C HIS A 506 -25.49 23.96 -11.91
N TYR A 507 -25.16 23.01 -11.04
CA TYR A 507 -24.89 21.64 -11.45
C TYR A 507 -26.05 21.02 -12.24
N GLN A 508 -25.73 20.52 -13.43
CA GLN A 508 -26.68 19.91 -14.38
C GLN A 508 -26.56 18.38 -14.46
N GLY A 509 -25.63 17.78 -13.71
CA GLY A 509 -25.41 16.34 -13.72
C GLY A 509 -26.28 15.56 -12.76
N GLU A 510 -26.13 14.23 -12.80
CA GLU A 510 -26.88 13.31 -11.93
C GLU A 510 -26.17 13.03 -10.61
N GLY A 511 -24.87 13.33 -10.54
CA GLY A 511 -23.96 12.99 -9.45
C GLY A 511 -24.33 13.57 -8.10
N GLY A 512 -24.30 12.72 -7.08
CA GLY A 512 -24.59 13.04 -5.69
C GLY A 512 -26.00 12.68 -5.23
N VAL A 513 -26.14 12.51 -3.92
CA VAL A 513 -27.37 12.03 -3.29
C VAL A 513 -28.34 13.18 -3.04
N ASP A 514 -29.62 13.04 -3.39
CA ASP A 514 -30.59 14.12 -3.18
C ASP A 514 -30.87 14.41 -1.70
N LEU A 515 -30.86 15.69 -1.34
CA LEU A 515 -31.12 16.22 0.00
C LEU A 515 -32.57 16.72 0.21
N GLY A 516 -33.52 16.36 -0.67
CA GLY A 516 -34.84 16.97 -0.67
C GLY A 516 -35.73 16.71 0.56
N GLY A 517 -35.42 15.72 1.41
CA GLY A 517 -36.21 15.37 2.59
C GLY A 517 -35.53 15.70 3.93
N THR A 518 -36.29 16.15 4.93
CA THR A 518 -35.77 16.48 6.28
C THR A 518 -35.04 15.32 6.93
N PHE A 519 -35.50 14.08 6.72
CA PHE A 519 -34.82 12.89 7.25
C PHE A 519 -33.44 12.66 6.61
N ARG A 520 -33.31 12.82 5.29
CA ARG A 520 -32.02 12.75 4.60
C ARG A 520 -31.07 13.85 5.08
N ARG A 521 -31.58 15.08 5.20
CA ARG A 521 -30.81 16.21 5.75
C ARG A 521 -30.32 15.94 7.18
N LEU A 522 -31.17 15.39 8.05
CA LEU A 522 -30.78 15.02 9.42
C LEU A 522 -29.70 13.93 9.42
N ALA A 523 -29.85 12.89 8.58
CA ALA A 523 -28.87 11.81 8.47
C ALA A 523 -27.50 12.34 8.02
N TYR A 524 -27.47 13.20 6.99
CA TYR A 524 -26.22 13.80 6.49
C TYR A 524 -25.64 14.86 7.43
N ALA A 525 -26.47 15.67 8.08
CA ALA A 525 -26.04 16.59 9.13
C ALA A 525 -25.34 15.85 10.28
N TRP A 526 -25.85 14.67 10.66
CA TRP A 526 -25.18 13.82 11.65
C TRP A 526 -23.94 13.13 11.07
N GLN A 527 -23.98 12.65 9.83
CA GLN A 527 -22.85 11.93 9.20
C GLN A 527 -21.61 12.83 9.07
N PHE A 528 -21.80 14.08 8.66
CA PHE A 528 -20.73 15.06 8.48
C PHE A 528 -20.52 15.96 9.71
N ALA A 529 -21.28 15.75 10.78
CA ALA A 529 -21.31 16.61 11.97
C ALA A 529 -21.51 18.11 11.62
N ASP A 530 -22.36 18.38 10.62
CA ASP A 530 -22.60 19.72 10.08
C ASP A 530 -24.09 20.06 10.12
N ILE A 531 -24.49 20.85 11.12
CA ILE A 531 -25.89 21.21 11.37
C ILE A 531 -26.47 22.12 10.27
N ASN A 532 -25.62 22.81 9.49
CA ASN A 532 -26.08 23.71 8.44
C ASN A 532 -26.81 22.95 7.31
N ILE A 533 -26.48 21.68 7.09
CA ILE A 533 -27.18 20.79 6.15
C ILE A 533 -28.67 20.65 6.49
N LEU A 534 -29.00 20.73 7.79
CA LEU A 534 -30.38 20.66 8.27
C LEU A 534 -31.08 22.02 8.29
N LEU A 535 -30.33 23.09 8.60
CA LEU A 535 -30.91 24.42 8.90
C LEU A 535 -30.91 25.41 7.73
N SER A 536 -30.05 25.22 6.73
CA SER A 536 -29.92 26.17 5.61
C SER A 536 -31.16 26.16 4.72
N ASP A 537 -31.64 27.37 4.40
CA ASP A 537 -32.74 27.64 3.47
C ASP A 537 -32.32 27.57 2.00
N GLN A 538 -31.01 27.55 1.72
CA GLN A 538 -30.45 27.40 0.37
C GLN A 538 -30.52 25.96 -0.15
N ILE A 539 -30.80 24.99 0.73
CA ILE A 539 -30.99 23.58 0.36
C ILE A 539 -32.46 23.39 -0.01
N SER A 540 -32.72 23.02 -1.26
CA SER A 540 -34.05 22.79 -1.82
C SER A 540 -34.34 21.30 -2.04
N SER A 541 -35.42 20.96 -2.74
CA SER A 541 -35.75 19.57 -3.10
C SER A 541 -34.83 18.98 -4.17
N GLY A 542 -34.26 19.82 -5.04
CA GLY A 542 -33.36 19.41 -6.14
C GLY A 542 -31.87 19.41 -5.78
N THR A 543 -31.53 19.86 -4.57
CA THR A 543 -30.16 19.95 -4.09
C THR A 543 -29.58 18.58 -3.80
N LYS A 544 -28.32 18.37 -4.21
CA LYS A 544 -27.60 17.10 -4.04
C LYS A 544 -26.37 17.28 -3.15
N ILE A 545 -25.97 16.23 -2.44
CA ILE A 545 -24.70 16.17 -1.70
C ILE A 545 -23.74 15.21 -2.38
N GLN A 546 -22.57 15.71 -2.74
CA GLN A 546 -21.49 14.96 -3.35
C GLN A 546 -20.37 14.76 -2.32
N TYR A 547 -19.98 13.51 -2.07
CA TYR A 547 -18.96 13.15 -1.08
C TYR A 547 -18.16 11.93 -1.52
N ARG A 548 -17.09 11.60 -0.78
CA ARG A 548 -16.04 10.66 -1.23
C ARG A 548 -15.43 11.11 -2.55
N ARG A 549 -15.27 12.41 -2.78
CA ARG A 549 -15.02 12.99 -4.11
C ARG A 549 -13.67 12.60 -4.72
N GLN A 550 -12.71 12.23 -3.87
CA GLN A 550 -11.42 11.67 -4.27
C GLN A 550 -11.58 10.39 -5.12
N ILE A 551 -10.91 10.32 -6.28
CA ILE A 551 -10.99 9.19 -7.22
C ILE A 551 -10.67 7.85 -6.54
N SER A 552 -9.45 7.69 -6.03
CA SER A 552 -9.00 6.46 -5.35
C SER A 552 -9.93 6.07 -4.19
N GLY A 553 -10.35 7.05 -3.37
CA GLY A 553 -11.25 6.83 -2.25
C GLY A 553 -12.65 6.33 -2.64
N ARG A 554 -13.18 6.78 -3.79
CA ARG A 554 -14.48 6.33 -4.33
C ARG A 554 -14.39 4.94 -4.91
N VAL A 555 -13.38 4.66 -5.73
CA VAL A 555 -13.19 3.31 -6.30
C VAL A 555 -12.96 2.29 -5.18
N LYS A 556 -12.12 2.62 -4.20
CA LYS A 556 -11.89 1.78 -3.00
C LYS A 556 -13.14 1.57 -2.15
N ALA A 557 -14.06 2.54 -2.10
CA ALA A 557 -15.33 2.37 -1.39
C ALA A 557 -16.24 1.35 -2.11
N LEU A 558 -16.27 1.33 -3.44
CA LEU A 558 -17.02 0.35 -4.24
C LEU A 558 -16.39 -1.04 -4.20
N ALA A 559 -15.07 -1.12 -4.32
CA ALA A 559 -14.30 -2.36 -4.38
C ALA A 559 -13.20 -2.40 -3.28
N PRO A 560 -13.57 -2.52 -1.99
CA PRO A 560 -12.63 -2.40 -0.86
C PRO A 560 -11.62 -3.56 -0.74
N PHE A 561 -11.78 -4.59 -1.58
CA PHE A 561 -10.96 -5.79 -1.64
C PHE A 561 -9.89 -5.73 -2.73
N LEU A 562 -9.85 -4.65 -3.51
CA LEU A 562 -8.79 -4.37 -4.48
C LEU A 562 -7.77 -3.41 -3.86
N THR A 563 -6.50 -3.58 -4.25
CA THR A 563 -5.43 -2.65 -3.92
C THR A 563 -5.41 -1.55 -4.99
N MET A 564 -5.61 -0.29 -4.60
CA MET A 564 -5.56 0.83 -5.56
C MET A 564 -4.11 1.17 -5.88
N ASP A 565 -3.84 1.54 -7.13
CA ASP A 565 -2.64 2.29 -7.48
C ASP A 565 -2.69 3.71 -6.87
N GLU A 566 -1.54 4.34 -6.69
CA GLU A 566 -1.44 5.64 -6.02
C GLU A 566 -1.75 6.82 -6.96
N ASP A 567 -1.65 6.61 -8.27
CA ASP A 567 -1.59 7.66 -9.29
C ASP A 567 -2.77 7.57 -10.30
N PRO A 568 -3.97 8.08 -9.97
CA PRO A 568 -5.05 8.24 -10.93
C PRO A 568 -4.75 9.40 -11.89
N TYR A 569 -5.14 9.25 -13.17
CA TYR A 569 -4.76 10.21 -14.20
C TYR A 569 -5.94 10.72 -15.02
N PRO A 570 -5.94 12.00 -15.43
CA PRO A 570 -7.00 12.56 -16.24
C PRO A 570 -6.79 12.21 -17.72
N VAL A 571 -7.89 12.04 -18.45
CA VAL A 571 -7.94 11.83 -19.89
C VAL A 571 -9.03 12.74 -20.48
N VAL A 572 -8.71 13.39 -21.59
CA VAL A 572 -9.66 14.18 -22.38
C VAL A 572 -10.08 13.34 -23.58
N ASP A 573 -11.36 12.98 -23.68
CA ASP A 573 -11.84 12.24 -24.85
C ASP A 573 -12.03 13.14 -26.09
N GLY A 574 -12.32 12.55 -27.25
CA GLY A 574 -12.49 13.28 -28.50
C GLY A 574 -13.71 14.20 -28.52
N SER A 575 -14.64 14.05 -27.57
CA SER A 575 -15.78 14.96 -27.38
C SER A 575 -15.47 16.13 -26.45
N GLY A 576 -14.28 16.17 -25.86
CA GLY A 576 -13.90 17.20 -24.90
C GLY A 576 -14.45 16.96 -23.50
N LYS A 577 -14.76 15.71 -23.15
CA LYS A 577 -15.16 15.31 -21.80
C LYS A 577 -13.95 14.79 -21.02
N LEU A 578 -13.96 15.07 -19.71
CA LEU A 578 -12.90 14.71 -18.79
C LEU A 578 -13.24 13.42 -18.02
N TRP A 579 -12.28 12.52 -18.02
CA TRP A 579 -12.34 11.23 -17.34
C TRP A 579 -11.12 11.06 -16.44
N TRP A 580 -11.28 10.29 -15.38
CA TRP A 580 -10.17 9.81 -14.57
C TRP A 580 -10.03 8.30 -14.75
N LEU A 581 -8.80 7.84 -15.00
CA LEU A 581 -8.48 6.43 -15.00
C LEU A 581 -7.72 6.09 -13.72
N GLN A 582 -8.12 5.02 -13.06
CA GLN A 582 -7.53 4.52 -11.82
C GLN A 582 -7.22 3.03 -11.98
N ASP A 583 -5.95 2.67 -11.82
CA ASP A 583 -5.51 1.29 -11.78
C ASP A 583 -5.79 0.62 -10.43
N ALA A 584 -6.16 -0.67 -10.45
CA ALA A 584 -6.33 -1.46 -9.25
C ALA A 584 -5.98 -2.95 -9.43
N PHE A 585 -5.42 -3.52 -8.38
CA PHE A 585 -4.79 -4.83 -8.37
C PHE A 585 -5.51 -5.82 -7.46
N THR A 586 -5.51 -7.10 -7.83
CA THR A 586 -5.67 -8.16 -6.83
C THR A 586 -4.32 -8.53 -6.25
N THR A 587 -4.27 -8.69 -4.93
CA THR A 587 -3.06 -9.04 -4.20
C THR A 587 -3.33 -10.16 -3.20
N THR A 588 -2.30 -10.94 -2.88
CA THR A 588 -2.32 -11.86 -1.74
C THR A 588 -0.92 -12.05 -1.17
N ASP A 589 -0.85 -12.34 0.12
CA ASP A 589 0.35 -12.67 0.90
C ASP A 589 0.54 -14.18 1.07
N ARG A 590 -0.22 -15.01 0.34
CA ARG A 590 -0.27 -16.47 0.55
C ARG A 590 -0.03 -17.29 -0.70
N TYR A 591 0.77 -16.78 -1.62
CA TYR A 591 1.29 -17.55 -2.76
C TYR A 591 2.50 -18.39 -2.29
N PRO A 592 2.43 -19.74 -2.28
CA PRO A 592 3.52 -20.60 -1.85
C PRO A 592 4.84 -20.32 -2.58
N TYR A 593 5.96 -20.31 -1.83
CA TYR A 593 7.32 -20.10 -2.31
C TYR A 593 7.62 -18.74 -2.96
N SER A 594 6.64 -17.85 -3.11
CA SER A 594 6.86 -16.50 -3.66
C SER A 594 7.40 -15.54 -2.61
N THR A 595 8.39 -14.73 -2.99
CA THR A 595 8.97 -13.68 -2.13
C THR A 595 7.98 -12.55 -1.86
N LEU A 596 7.90 -12.14 -0.59
CA LEU A 596 7.06 -11.06 -0.11
C LEU A 596 7.70 -9.70 -0.45
N THR A 597 6.90 -8.75 -0.96
CA THR A 597 7.27 -7.34 -1.05
C THR A 597 7.33 -6.69 0.33
N ASP A 598 7.95 -5.51 0.41
CA ASP A 598 7.91 -4.65 1.59
C ASP A 598 6.48 -4.17 1.91
N SER A 599 5.63 -4.06 0.89
CA SER A 599 4.20 -3.74 1.03
C SER A 599 3.36 -4.92 1.57
N GLY A 600 3.95 -6.10 1.80
CA GLY A 600 3.32 -7.21 2.52
C GLY A 600 2.46 -8.13 1.66
N PHE A 601 2.67 -8.21 0.34
CA PHE A 601 2.04 -9.20 -0.54
C PHE A 601 3.11 -9.98 -1.31
N ASN A 602 2.78 -11.19 -1.77
CA ASN A 602 3.68 -12.02 -2.57
C ASN A 602 3.07 -12.48 -3.91
N TYR A 603 2.01 -11.81 -4.33
CA TYR A 603 1.31 -11.98 -5.60
C TYR A 603 0.58 -10.68 -5.94
N ILE A 604 0.61 -10.29 -7.20
CA ILE A 604 -0.09 -9.10 -7.71
C ILE A 604 -0.49 -9.30 -9.18
N ARG A 605 -1.66 -8.79 -9.59
CA ARG A 605 -2.09 -8.73 -10.99
C ARG A 605 -2.66 -7.36 -11.34
N ASN A 606 -2.42 -6.91 -12.58
CA ASN A 606 -3.16 -5.79 -13.17
C ASN A 606 -4.59 -6.21 -13.49
N SER A 607 -5.44 -6.30 -12.47
CA SER A 607 -6.73 -6.98 -12.58
C SER A 607 -7.78 -6.10 -13.24
N VAL A 608 -7.87 -4.82 -12.87
CA VAL A 608 -8.93 -3.93 -13.36
C VAL A 608 -8.46 -2.49 -13.53
N LYS A 609 -9.17 -1.76 -14.40
CA LYS A 609 -9.08 -0.30 -14.53
C LYS A 609 -10.45 0.32 -14.25
N ALA A 610 -10.50 1.26 -13.33
CA ALA A 610 -11.69 2.05 -13.07
C ALA A 610 -11.65 3.34 -13.89
N VAL A 611 -12.75 3.64 -14.57
CA VAL A 611 -12.99 4.91 -15.26
C VAL A 611 -14.00 5.69 -14.43
N VAL A 612 -13.67 6.93 -14.08
CA VAL A 612 -14.54 7.83 -13.32
C VAL A 612 -14.83 9.08 -14.13
N ASP A 613 -16.11 9.41 -14.29
CA ASP A 613 -16.54 10.66 -14.89
C ASP A 613 -16.22 11.84 -13.95
N ALA A 614 -15.41 12.81 -14.40
CA ALA A 614 -15.02 13.95 -13.58
C ALA A 614 -16.19 14.86 -13.19
N PHE A 615 -17.28 14.85 -13.97
CA PHE A 615 -18.48 15.68 -13.79
C PHE A 615 -19.57 14.96 -13.00
N SER A 616 -19.91 13.71 -13.36
CA SER A 616 -20.98 12.94 -12.71
C SER A 616 -20.51 12.11 -11.51
N GLY A 617 -19.25 11.67 -11.52
CA GLY A 617 -18.69 10.76 -10.51
C GLY A 617 -19.09 9.31 -10.68
N GLU A 618 -19.77 8.97 -11.79
CA GLU A 618 -20.05 7.60 -12.20
C GLU A 618 -18.75 6.80 -12.32
N VAL A 619 -18.77 5.55 -11.87
CA VAL A 619 -17.61 4.66 -11.90
C VAL A 619 -17.94 3.43 -12.72
N SER A 620 -17.09 3.12 -13.68
CA SER A 620 -17.11 1.87 -14.43
C SER A 620 -15.81 1.10 -14.18
N ILE A 621 -15.88 -0.16 -13.74
CA ILE A 621 -14.69 -0.97 -13.44
C ILE A 621 -14.53 -2.05 -14.51
N TYR A 622 -13.49 -1.95 -15.33
CA TYR A 622 -13.23 -2.84 -16.46
C TYR A 622 -12.17 -3.89 -16.12
N VAL A 623 -12.42 -5.13 -16.52
CA VAL A 623 -11.52 -6.27 -16.29
C VAL A 623 -10.38 -6.26 -17.29
N MET A 624 -9.14 -6.13 -16.80
CA MET A 624 -7.92 -6.16 -17.62
C MET A 624 -7.33 -7.58 -17.74
N ASP A 625 -7.30 -8.33 -16.64
CA ASP A 625 -6.85 -9.74 -16.62
C ASP A 625 -8.01 -10.68 -16.26
N PRO A 626 -8.76 -11.21 -17.26
CA PRO A 626 -9.85 -12.15 -16.99
C PRO A 626 -9.35 -13.52 -16.50
N ASN A 627 -8.06 -13.82 -16.63
CA ASN A 627 -7.48 -15.10 -16.21
C ASN A 627 -7.03 -15.09 -14.74
N ASP A 628 -6.97 -13.93 -14.09
CA ASP A 628 -6.64 -13.82 -12.67
C ASP A 628 -7.67 -14.57 -11.80
N PRO A 629 -7.27 -15.67 -11.12
CA PRO A 629 -8.20 -16.46 -10.31
C PRO A 629 -8.78 -15.70 -9.12
N LEU A 630 -8.05 -14.72 -8.55
CA LEU A 630 -8.59 -13.86 -7.47
C LEU A 630 -9.70 -12.97 -8.01
N LEU A 631 -9.48 -12.30 -9.14
CA LEU A 631 -10.50 -11.49 -9.79
C LEU A 631 -11.73 -12.34 -10.15
N GLN A 632 -11.54 -13.56 -10.65
CA GLN A 632 -12.66 -14.46 -10.95
C GLN A 632 -13.51 -14.79 -9.71
N MET A 633 -12.89 -14.97 -8.53
CA MET A 633 -13.64 -15.14 -7.28
C MET A 633 -14.47 -13.90 -6.94
N TYR A 634 -13.92 -12.70 -7.15
CA TYR A 634 -14.64 -11.44 -6.95
C TYR A 634 -15.74 -11.23 -7.99
N ARG A 635 -15.53 -11.54 -9.27
CA ARG A 635 -16.56 -11.48 -10.32
C ARG A 635 -17.73 -12.42 -10.02
N ARG A 636 -17.46 -13.63 -9.53
CA ARG A 636 -18.51 -14.56 -9.05
C ARG A 636 -19.27 -13.98 -7.85
N ALA A 637 -18.56 -13.30 -6.95
CA ALA A 637 -19.17 -12.66 -5.80
C ALA A 637 -19.93 -11.37 -6.15
N PHE A 638 -19.54 -10.61 -7.17
CA PHE A 638 -20.13 -9.33 -7.53
C PHE A 638 -20.30 -9.22 -9.06
N PRO A 639 -21.28 -9.93 -9.67
CA PRO A 639 -21.42 -9.97 -11.13
C PRO A 639 -21.71 -8.62 -11.77
N GLU A 640 -22.38 -7.71 -11.06
CA GLU A 640 -22.79 -6.39 -11.56
C GLU A 640 -21.71 -5.31 -11.36
N LEU A 641 -20.59 -5.62 -10.68
CA LEU A 641 -19.55 -4.63 -10.37
C LEU A 641 -18.52 -4.45 -11.50
N PHE A 642 -18.34 -5.48 -12.34
CA PHE A 642 -17.25 -5.54 -13.30
C PHE A 642 -17.79 -5.64 -14.73
N LEU A 643 -17.27 -4.81 -15.61
CA LEU A 643 -17.49 -4.82 -17.05
C LEU A 643 -16.32 -5.50 -17.75
N ASP A 644 -16.57 -6.10 -18.92
CA ASP A 644 -15.50 -6.65 -19.75
C ASP A 644 -14.76 -5.51 -20.49
N PHE A 645 -13.46 -5.69 -20.75
CA PHE A 645 -12.63 -4.66 -21.40
C PHE A 645 -13.19 -4.17 -22.74
N ASP A 646 -13.80 -5.08 -23.52
CA ASP A 646 -14.38 -4.76 -24.82
C ASP A 646 -15.58 -3.79 -24.73
N GLU A 647 -16.16 -3.60 -23.54
CA GLU A 647 -17.22 -2.61 -23.28
C GLU A 647 -16.66 -1.20 -23.03
N MET A 648 -15.35 -1.07 -22.78
CA MET A 648 -14.71 0.24 -22.59
C MET A 648 -14.73 1.02 -23.91
N PRO A 649 -15.09 2.32 -23.91
CA PRO A 649 -15.03 3.15 -25.12
C PRO A 649 -13.64 3.10 -25.77
N SER A 650 -13.59 2.93 -27.09
CA SER A 650 -12.32 2.75 -27.83
C SER A 650 -11.34 3.92 -27.68
N GLU A 651 -11.84 5.13 -27.48
CA GLU A 651 -11.01 6.30 -27.21
C GLU A 651 -10.31 6.15 -25.85
N LEU A 652 -11.04 5.78 -24.79
CA LEU A 652 -10.44 5.52 -23.47
C LEU A 652 -9.48 4.33 -23.49
N GLN A 653 -9.78 3.29 -24.29
CA GLN A 653 -8.84 2.18 -24.50
C GLN A 653 -7.51 2.65 -25.08
N ALA A 654 -7.48 3.70 -25.90
CA ALA A 654 -6.23 4.24 -26.45
C ALA A 654 -5.37 4.96 -25.40
N HIS A 655 -5.97 5.42 -24.29
CA HIS A 655 -5.31 6.12 -23.19
C HIS A 655 -4.95 5.22 -22.00
N ILE A 656 -5.14 3.90 -22.11
CA ILE A 656 -4.66 3.00 -21.07
C ILE A 656 -3.13 3.01 -21.03
N ARG A 657 -2.60 3.00 -19.80
CA ARG A 657 -1.16 2.84 -19.53
C ARG A 657 -0.91 1.66 -18.60
N TYR A 658 0.30 1.12 -18.66
CA TYR A 658 0.75 0.08 -17.73
C TYR A 658 1.10 0.76 -16.40
N PRO A 659 0.50 0.35 -15.27
CA PRO A 659 0.58 1.12 -14.04
C PRO A 659 1.98 1.15 -13.44
N ASN A 660 2.38 2.33 -12.93
CA ASN A 660 3.68 2.54 -12.31
C ASN A 660 3.83 1.66 -11.05
N GLY A 661 2.82 1.56 -10.19
CA GLY A 661 2.91 0.77 -8.96
C GLY A 661 3.17 -0.72 -9.21
N LEU A 662 2.52 -1.32 -10.22
CA LEU A 662 2.80 -2.70 -10.62
C LEU A 662 4.19 -2.85 -11.25
N PHE A 663 4.54 -1.94 -12.17
CA PHE A 663 5.81 -2.01 -12.88
C PHE A 663 7.00 -1.86 -11.94
N SER A 664 6.92 -0.95 -10.96
CA SER A 664 7.95 -0.74 -9.93
C SER A 664 8.16 -2.02 -9.11
N VAL A 665 7.10 -2.65 -8.63
CA VAL A 665 7.18 -3.93 -7.90
C VAL A 665 7.77 -5.04 -8.77
N GLN A 666 7.37 -5.11 -10.04
CA GLN A 666 7.93 -6.09 -10.98
C GLN A 666 9.41 -5.84 -11.24
N ALA A 667 9.82 -4.59 -11.43
CA ALA A 667 11.20 -4.20 -11.65
C ALA A 667 12.07 -4.55 -10.44
N GLU A 668 11.62 -4.20 -9.22
CA GLU A 668 12.28 -4.55 -7.96
C GLU A 668 12.51 -6.07 -7.83
N MET A 669 11.48 -6.87 -8.08
CA MET A 669 11.61 -8.33 -8.06
C MET A 669 12.55 -8.80 -9.18
N TYR A 670 12.46 -8.20 -10.37
CA TYR A 670 13.28 -8.58 -11.52
C TYR A 670 14.78 -8.34 -11.29
N LEU A 671 15.18 -7.36 -10.47
CA LEU A 671 16.58 -7.10 -10.10
C LEU A 671 17.33 -8.37 -9.65
N ARG A 672 16.62 -9.27 -8.97
CA ARG A 672 17.14 -10.55 -8.48
C ARG A 672 16.64 -11.75 -9.28
N TYR A 673 15.37 -11.74 -9.69
CA TYR A 673 14.69 -12.89 -10.31
C TYR A 673 14.80 -12.94 -11.84
N HIS A 674 15.57 -12.04 -12.47
CA HIS A 674 16.00 -12.22 -13.86
C HIS A 674 16.97 -13.41 -14.00
N VAL A 675 17.71 -13.74 -12.95
CA VAL A 675 18.58 -14.92 -12.87
C VAL A 675 17.74 -16.18 -12.65
N THR A 676 17.72 -17.07 -13.63
CA THR A 676 17.00 -18.34 -13.57
C THR A 676 17.88 -19.53 -13.19
N ASP A 677 19.22 -19.40 -13.28
CA ASP A 677 20.15 -20.43 -12.84
C ASP A 677 20.32 -20.40 -11.31
N THR A 678 20.03 -21.54 -10.67
CA THR A 678 20.04 -21.70 -9.21
C THR A 678 21.40 -21.40 -8.59
N GLN A 679 22.48 -21.80 -9.27
CA GLN A 679 23.83 -21.66 -8.73
C GLN A 679 24.27 -20.20 -8.78
N VAL A 680 23.98 -19.50 -9.88
CA VAL A 680 24.23 -18.05 -10.00
C VAL A 680 23.38 -17.28 -8.97
N PHE A 681 22.11 -17.67 -8.80
CA PHE A 681 21.21 -17.05 -7.82
C PHE A 681 21.70 -17.25 -6.38
N PHE A 682 22.10 -18.47 -6.01
CA PHE A 682 22.64 -18.80 -4.69
C PHE A 682 23.90 -17.97 -4.35
N ASN A 683 24.79 -17.82 -5.34
CA ASN A 683 26.03 -17.07 -5.19
C ASN A 683 25.83 -15.55 -5.22
N GLN A 684 24.63 -15.06 -5.57
CA GLN A 684 24.32 -13.63 -5.72
C GLN A 684 25.27 -12.90 -6.69
N ALA A 685 25.77 -13.60 -7.72
CA ALA A 685 26.87 -13.10 -8.55
C ALA A 685 26.43 -12.11 -9.66
N ASP A 686 25.15 -12.09 -10.03
CA ASP A 686 24.58 -11.24 -11.09
C ASP A 686 23.33 -10.53 -10.57
N GLN A 687 23.49 -9.74 -9.51
CA GLN A 687 22.41 -8.90 -8.96
C GLN A 687 22.42 -7.54 -9.64
N TRP A 688 21.23 -7.07 -10.02
CA TRP A 688 21.06 -5.73 -10.56
C TRP A 688 20.52 -4.79 -9.47
N ALA A 689 20.61 -3.50 -9.72
CA ALA A 689 20.07 -2.42 -8.91
C ALA A 689 19.49 -1.34 -9.81
N ILE A 690 18.51 -0.60 -9.26
CA ILE A 690 18.05 0.64 -9.86
C ILE A 690 19.21 1.65 -9.75
N PRO A 691 19.60 2.31 -10.86
CA PRO A 691 20.67 3.30 -10.81
C PRO A 691 20.22 4.54 -10.02
N GLU A 692 21.20 5.26 -9.50
CA GLU A 692 21.00 6.54 -8.84
C GLU A 692 21.42 7.69 -9.76
N ASP A 693 20.73 8.83 -9.65
CA ASP A 693 21.05 10.08 -10.34
C ASP A 693 21.14 11.28 -9.37
N SER A 694 21.39 12.47 -9.92
CA SER A 694 21.48 13.72 -9.17
C SER A 694 20.33 14.66 -9.56
N ARG A 695 19.20 14.54 -8.87
CA ARG A 695 17.99 15.32 -9.15
C ARG A 695 17.64 16.32 -8.05
N PHE A 696 17.01 17.43 -8.42
CA PHE A 696 16.43 18.41 -7.47
C PHE A 696 17.43 18.96 -6.42
N GLY A 697 18.72 18.99 -6.75
CA GLY A 697 19.79 19.40 -5.84
C GLY A 697 20.13 18.36 -4.76
N ARG A 698 19.70 17.11 -4.94
CA ARG A 698 20.07 15.94 -4.12
C ARG A 698 20.88 14.98 -4.99
N ARG A 699 21.85 14.31 -4.36
CA ARG A 699 22.61 13.21 -4.99
C ARG A 699 22.12 11.88 -4.46
N GLY A 700 22.21 10.84 -5.29
CA GLY A 700 21.86 9.48 -4.88
C GLY A 700 20.36 9.21 -4.88
N VAL A 701 19.61 9.83 -5.78
CA VAL A 701 18.16 9.61 -5.91
C VAL A 701 17.93 8.44 -6.86
N GLU A 702 17.20 7.41 -6.44
CA GLU A 702 16.89 6.26 -7.31
C GLU A 702 16.06 6.68 -8.51
N VAL A 703 16.46 6.26 -9.71
CA VAL A 703 15.73 6.53 -10.95
C VAL A 703 14.34 5.91 -10.88
N HIS A 704 13.31 6.69 -11.22
CA HIS A 704 11.93 6.22 -11.25
C HIS A 704 11.50 5.84 -12.67
N PRO A 705 10.56 4.88 -12.83
CA PRO A 705 10.01 4.54 -14.14
C PRO A 705 9.41 5.77 -14.82
N SER A 706 9.73 5.95 -16.10
CA SER A 706 9.26 7.07 -16.91
C SER A 706 8.50 6.59 -18.14
N TYR A 707 7.38 7.25 -18.43
CA TYR A 707 6.70 7.06 -19.70
C TYR A 707 7.42 7.81 -20.81
N LEU A 708 7.66 7.13 -21.93
CA LEU A 708 8.40 7.64 -23.09
C LEU A 708 7.75 7.14 -24.38
N ILE A 709 7.88 7.90 -25.46
CA ILE A 709 7.63 7.41 -26.82
C ILE A 709 8.95 6.88 -27.39
N LEU A 710 9.01 5.58 -27.64
CA LEU A 710 10.19 4.91 -28.17
C LEU A 710 9.82 4.05 -29.38
N GLN A 711 10.77 3.87 -30.30
CA GLN A 711 10.70 2.80 -31.28
C GLN A 711 11.38 1.57 -30.70
N MET A 712 10.63 0.50 -30.48
CA MET A 712 11.19 -0.75 -29.94
C MET A 712 12.23 -1.33 -30.90
N PRO A 713 13.34 -1.91 -30.42
CA PRO A 713 14.32 -2.56 -31.29
C PRO A 713 13.66 -3.63 -32.18
N GLY A 714 13.76 -3.48 -33.50
CA GLY A 714 13.12 -4.35 -34.49
C GLY A 714 11.63 -4.09 -34.74
N GLY A 715 11.05 -3.03 -34.15
CA GLY A 715 9.69 -2.56 -34.41
C GLY A 715 9.62 -1.55 -35.57
N ASP A 716 8.45 -1.50 -36.22
CA ASP A 716 8.21 -0.67 -37.41
C ASP A 716 7.56 0.69 -37.09
N SER A 717 7.19 0.94 -35.84
CA SER A 717 6.52 2.18 -35.39
C SER A 717 6.87 2.52 -33.95
N GLU A 718 6.65 3.78 -33.58
CA GLU A 718 6.82 4.29 -32.22
C GLU A 718 5.66 3.86 -31.33
N GLU A 719 5.96 3.63 -30.05
CA GLU A 719 5.00 3.24 -29.04
C GLU A 719 5.26 3.98 -27.75
N PHE A 720 4.19 4.21 -27.00
CA PHE A 720 4.27 4.70 -25.64
C PHE A 720 4.57 3.54 -24.70
N VAL A 721 5.66 3.69 -23.95
CA VAL A 721 6.17 2.64 -23.06
C VAL A 721 6.53 3.22 -21.71
N LEU A 722 6.39 2.42 -20.66
CA LEU A 722 6.96 2.70 -19.35
C LEU A 722 8.33 2.04 -19.27
N MET A 723 9.37 2.78 -18.91
CA MET A 723 10.76 2.29 -18.97
C MET A 723 11.51 2.56 -17.67
N LEU A 724 12.38 1.62 -17.27
CA LEU A 724 13.34 1.79 -16.19
C LEU A 724 14.71 1.16 -16.52
N PRO A 725 15.82 1.90 -16.48
CA PRO A 725 17.17 1.36 -16.67
C PRO A 725 17.70 0.63 -15.42
N PHE A 726 18.68 -0.24 -15.62
CA PHE A 726 19.33 -1.02 -14.57
C PHE A 726 20.85 -0.90 -14.60
N SER A 727 21.44 -1.00 -13.41
CA SER A 727 22.89 -1.09 -13.18
C SER A 727 23.23 -2.34 -12.36
N PRO A 728 24.49 -2.79 -12.28
CA PRO A 728 24.88 -3.83 -11.34
C PRO A 728 24.68 -3.36 -9.89
N ALA A 729 24.28 -4.28 -9.00
CA ALA A 729 24.16 -3.98 -7.56
C ALA A 729 25.51 -3.70 -6.86
N GLY A 730 26.63 -4.07 -7.50
CA GLY A 730 27.98 -3.84 -6.98
C GLY A 730 28.47 -2.40 -7.17
N GLU A 731 29.79 -2.23 -7.03
CA GLU A 731 30.45 -0.92 -7.18
C GLU A 731 30.46 -0.38 -8.61
N LYS A 732 30.36 -1.26 -9.61
CA LYS A 732 30.32 -0.86 -11.02
C LYS A 732 28.97 -0.23 -11.35
N LYS A 733 29.00 0.97 -11.94
CA LYS A 733 27.80 1.76 -12.30
C LYS A 733 27.56 1.85 -13.81
N ASN A 734 28.01 0.86 -14.58
CA ASN A 734 27.70 0.75 -16.01
C ASN A 734 26.23 0.37 -16.23
N LEU A 735 25.67 0.63 -17.41
CA LEU A 735 24.36 0.15 -17.79
C LEU A 735 24.45 -1.36 -18.04
N VAL A 736 23.47 -2.13 -17.55
CA VAL A 736 23.34 -3.57 -17.89
C VAL A 736 22.13 -3.85 -18.78
N GLY A 737 21.18 -2.93 -18.79
CA GLY A 737 19.94 -3.10 -19.52
C GLY A 737 18.85 -2.15 -19.03
N TRP A 738 17.62 -2.42 -19.47
CA TRP A 738 16.41 -1.74 -19.01
C TRP A 738 15.20 -2.64 -19.17
N LEU A 739 14.17 -2.41 -18.37
CA LEU A 739 12.86 -3.02 -18.52
C LEU A 739 11.91 -2.03 -19.19
N THR A 740 11.07 -2.51 -20.11
CA THR A 740 9.98 -1.73 -20.70
C THR A 740 8.65 -2.46 -20.57
N ALA A 741 7.59 -1.74 -20.24
CA ALA A 741 6.21 -2.19 -20.41
C ALA A 741 5.53 -1.42 -21.55
N ARG A 742 4.93 -2.14 -22.50
CA ARG A 742 4.27 -1.54 -23.66
C ARG A 742 2.82 -1.15 -23.33
N ASN A 743 2.37 0.02 -23.78
CA ASN A 743 1.05 0.56 -23.47
C ASN A 743 0.04 0.49 -24.63
N ASP A 744 0.51 0.20 -25.85
CA ASP A 744 -0.29 0.39 -27.07
C ASP A 744 -0.91 -0.89 -27.64
N GLY A 745 -2.20 -0.79 -27.97
CA GLY A 745 -2.95 -1.76 -28.76
C GLY A 745 -2.80 -3.21 -28.29
N VAL A 746 -2.51 -4.12 -29.23
CA VAL A 746 -2.33 -5.56 -28.96
C VAL A 746 -1.04 -5.89 -28.18
N HIS A 747 -0.19 -4.88 -27.96
CA HIS A 747 1.05 -5.02 -27.21
C HIS A 747 0.93 -4.59 -25.75
N TYR A 748 -0.22 -4.04 -25.35
CA TYR A 748 -0.49 -3.65 -23.96
C TYR A 748 -0.09 -4.75 -22.96
N GLY A 749 0.71 -4.37 -21.97
CA GLY A 749 1.14 -5.25 -20.88
C GLY A 749 2.29 -6.20 -21.21
N LYS A 750 2.84 -6.17 -22.42
CA LYS A 750 4.06 -6.94 -22.75
C LYS A 750 5.28 -6.30 -22.09
N LEU A 751 6.02 -7.11 -21.34
CA LEU A 751 7.27 -6.72 -20.68
C LEU A 751 8.47 -7.21 -21.50
N ASN A 752 9.39 -6.31 -21.80
CA ASN A 752 10.64 -6.62 -22.48
C ASN A 752 11.82 -6.16 -21.62
N ALA A 753 12.76 -7.07 -21.35
CA ALA A 753 14.01 -6.76 -20.67
C ALA A 753 15.15 -6.74 -21.68
N PHE A 754 15.64 -5.55 -21.98
CA PHE A 754 16.78 -5.37 -22.89
C PHE A 754 18.06 -5.51 -22.10
N THR A 755 19.03 -6.25 -22.64
CA THR A 755 20.37 -6.37 -22.06
C THR A 755 21.39 -5.82 -23.03
N VAL A 756 22.34 -5.06 -22.50
CA VAL A 756 23.44 -4.47 -23.29
C VAL A 756 24.69 -5.37 -23.25
N PRO A 757 25.61 -5.24 -24.22
CA PRO A 757 26.86 -5.99 -24.22
C PRO A 757 27.70 -5.74 -22.95
N LYS A 758 28.43 -6.77 -22.51
CA LYS A 758 29.40 -6.64 -21.40
C LYS A 758 30.73 -6.00 -21.84
N ASP A 759 31.01 -6.01 -23.14
CA ASP A 759 32.20 -5.45 -23.77
C ASP A 759 31.86 -4.93 -25.19
N PRO A 760 32.03 -3.64 -25.51
CA PRO A 760 32.45 -2.57 -24.59
C PRO A 760 31.39 -2.30 -23.51
N GLN A 761 31.83 -1.77 -22.36
CA GLN A 761 30.90 -1.38 -21.31
C GLN A 761 30.13 -0.12 -21.71
N VAL A 762 28.81 -0.18 -21.58
CA VAL A 762 27.92 0.97 -21.81
C VAL A 762 27.77 1.78 -20.54
N HIS A 763 27.86 3.10 -20.62
CA HIS A 763 27.80 3.96 -19.45
C HIS A 763 26.42 3.92 -18.78
N GLY A 764 26.38 3.80 -17.45
CA GLY A 764 25.12 3.90 -16.70
C GLY A 764 24.79 5.36 -16.35
N PRO A 765 23.55 5.64 -15.89
CA PRO A 765 23.13 6.99 -15.50
C PRO A 765 24.13 7.68 -14.55
N SER A 766 24.55 7.01 -13.47
CA SER A 766 25.49 7.59 -12.50
C SER A 766 26.89 7.89 -13.09
N GLN A 767 27.31 7.18 -14.14
CA GLN A 767 28.59 7.47 -14.82
C GLN A 767 28.47 8.67 -15.77
N VAL A 768 27.32 8.81 -16.44
CA VAL A 768 27.04 9.96 -17.29
C VAL A 768 26.90 11.22 -16.44
N GLU A 769 26.17 11.14 -15.33
CA GLU A 769 26.11 12.16 -14.28
C GLU A 769 27.50 12.65 -13.85
N ALA A 770 28.40 11.73 -13.51
CA ALA A 770 29.77 12.08 -13.13
C ALA A 770 30.55 12.74 -14.28
N ARG A 771 30.28 12.37 -15.54
CA ARG A 771 30.90 13.03 -16.70
C ARG A 771 30.35 14.45 -16.90
N ILE A 772 29.05 14.65 -16.72
CA ILE A 772 28.40 15.97 -16.76
C ILE A 772 29.03 16.89 -15.71
N GLU A 773 29.20 16.43 -14.47
CA GLU A 773 29.82 17.21 -13.40
C GLU A 773 31.31 17.53 -13.63
N ASN A 774 32.02 16.64 -14.34
CA ASN A 774 33.46 16.79 -14.64
C ASN A 774 33.75 17.55 -15.94
N ASP A 775 32.74 17.80 -16.78
CA ASP A 775 32.92 18.58 -18.01
C ASP A 775 33.28 20.03 -17.64
N PRO A 776 34.39 20.59 -18.15
CA PRO A 776 34.84 21.92 -17.76
C PRO A 776 33.84 23.05 -18.05
N LEU A 777 33.10 22.98 -19.17
CA LEU A 777 32.15 24.01 -19.57
C LEU A 777 30.88 23.94 -18.71
N ILE A 778 30.36 22.73 -18.49
CA ILE A 778 29.18 22.51 -17.65
C ILE A 778 29.50 22.84 -16.19
N SER A 779 30.62 22.35 -15.66
CA SER A 779 31.05 22.60 -14.28
C SER A 779 31.27 24.09 -13.99
N GLN A 780 31.86 24.82 -14.94
CA GLN A 780 31.93 26.28 -14.88
C GLN A 780 30.53 26.90 -14.81
N GLN A 781 29.62 26.47 -15.67
CA GLN A 781 28.24 26.99 -15.70
C GLN A 781 27.49 26.69 -14.40
N PHE A 782 27.63 25.49 -13.85
CA PHE A 782 27.05 25.11 -12.56
C PHE A 782 27.60 25.95 -11.41
N THR A 783 28.89 26.26 -11.43
CA THR A 783 29.51 27.14 -10.43
C THR A 783 28.97 28.57 -10.55
N LEU A 784 28.77 29.07 -11.78
CA LEU A 784 28.23 30.42 -12.05
C LEU A 784 26.74 30.56 -11.73
N TRP A 785 25.96 29.47 -11.77
CA TRP A 785 24.52 29.49 -11.48
C TRP A 785 24.18 28.99 -10.08
N GLY A 786 25.10 28.28 -9.43
CA GLY A 786 24.88 27.59 -8.14
C GLY A 786 25.74 28.11 -6.99
N GLY A 787 26.41 29.26 -7.12
CA GLY A 787 27.23 29.85 -6.07
C GLY A 787 26.42 30.22 -4.82
N GLU A 788 26.92 29.86 -3.63
CA GLU A 788 26.30 30.21 -2.35
C GLU A 788 26.15 31.74 -2.20
N GLY A 789 24.91 32.23 -2.18
CA GLY A 789 24.56 33.65 -1.97
C GLY A 789 24.02 34.40 -3.20
N GLU A 790 23.88 33.73 -4.35
CA GLU A 790 23.30 34.30 -5.57
C GLU A 790 21.84 33.86 -5.72
N GLY A 791 20.92 34.78 -5.98
CA GLY A 791 19.46 34.60 -5.88
C GLY A 791 18.77 33.64 -6.88
N SER A 792 19.48 32.62 -7.37
CA SER A 792 18.98 31.54 -8.23
C SER A 792 19.55 30.17 -7.84
N ARG A 793 18.73 29.12 -7.97
CA ARG A 793 19.07 27.72 -7.71
C ARG A 793 18.96 26.90 -8.99
N ILE A 794 19.96 26.05 -9.22
CA ILE A 794 19.93 25.04 -10.28
C ILE A 794 19.04 23.88 -9.84
N VAL A 795 18.11 23.50 -10.72
CA VAL A 795 17.28 22.31 -10.57
C VAL A 795 17.57 21.40 -11.74
N ARG A 796 18.12 20.23 -11.45
CA ARG A 796 18.45 19.18 -12.43
C ARG A 796 17.28 18.21 -12.54
N GLY A 797 16.84 17.93 -13.76
CA GLY A 797 15.82 16.93 -14.03
C GLY A 797 16.39 15.51 -14.09
N GLN A 798 15.52 14.55 -14.37
CA GLN A 798 15.83 13.15 -14.53
C GLN A 798 16.65 12.92 -15.79
N LEU A 799 17.76 12.23 -15.63
CA LEU A 799 18.56 11.75 -16.76
C LEU A 799 17.81 10.61 -17.45
N LEU A 800 17.29 10.88 -18.65
CA LEU A 800 16.59 9.90 -19.47
C LEU A 800 17.59 9.10 -20.30
N VAL A 801 17.49 7.77 -20.24
CA VAL A 801 18.23 6.85 -21.11
C VAL A 801 17.33 6.51 -22.30
N ILE A 802 17.65 7.00 -23.49
CA ILE A 802 16.79 6.93 -24.67
C ILE A 802 17.49 6.10 -25.75
N PRO A 803 17.02 4.87 -26.03
CA PRO A 803 17.46 4.09 -27.18
C PRO A 803 16.95 4.73 -28.48
N VAL A 804 17.85 4.96 -29.43
CA VAL A 804 17.56 5.55 -30.73
C VAL A 804 18.26 4.70 -31.79
N GLY A 805 17.50 3.87 -32.51
CA GLY A 805 18.07 2.86 -33.40
C GLY A 805 18.96 1.87 -32.63
N ASP A 806 20.24 1.79 -32.99
CA ASP A 806 21.27 0.99 -32.33
C ASP A 806 22.16 1.80 -31.36
N ALA A 807 21.90 3.10 -31.19
CA ALA A 807 22.60 3.98 -30.27
C ALA A 807 21.78 4.27 -28.99
N ILE A 808 22.44 4.79 -27.96
CA ILE A 808 21.80 5.26 -26.73
C ILE A 808 22.20 6.71 -26.49
N ILE A 809 21.20 7.56 -26.28
CA ILE A 809 21.38 8.98 -25.97
C ILE A 809 20.90 9.21 -24.54
N TYR A 810 21.66 10.01 -23.80
CA TYR A 810 21.27 10.46 -22.47
C TYR A 810 20.82 11.92 -22.57
N VAL A 811 19.67 12.24 -22.00
CA VAL A 811 19.11 13.59 -22.04
C VAL A 811 18.74 14.03 -20.64
N GLU A 812 19.24 15.19 -20.22
CA GLU A 812 18.94 15.78 -18.92
C GLU A 812 18.50 17.25 -19.11
N PRO A 813 17.27 17.61 -18.69
CA PRO A 813 16.84 18.99 -18.68
C PRO A 813 17.43 19.74 -17.48
N LEU A 814 17.86 20.97 -17.71
CA LEU A 814 18.43 21.84 -16.70
C LEU A 814 17.56 23.08 -16.50
N TYR A 815 16.97 23.20 -15.31
CA TYR A 815 16.13 24.31 -14.93
C TYR A 815 16.87 25.30 -14.01
N LEU A 816 16.48 26.56 -14.08
CA LEU A 816 16.91 27.61 -13.17
C LEU A 816 15.70 28.19 -12.46
N GLN A 817 15.74 28.25 -11.13
CA GLN A 817 14.66 28.79 -10.30
C GLN A 817 15.20 29.98 -9.51
N SER A 818 14.49 31.11 -9.47
CA SER A 818 14.88 32.23 -8.63
C SER A 818 14.48 31.99 -7.17
N GLU A 819 15.28 32.46 -6.20
CA GLU A 819 14.87 32.44 -4.78
C GLU A 819 13.62 33.28 -4.49
N GLY A 820 13.32 34.29 -5.32
CA GLY A 820 12.18 35.19 -5.14
C GLY A 820 10.90 34.78 -5.88
N LEU A 821 11.02 34.02 -6.98
CA LEU A 821 9.90 33.52 -7.80
C LEU A 821 10.07 32.01 -7.95
N ALA A 822 9.18 31.27 -7.30
CA ALA A 822 9.32 29.85 -7.04
C ALA A 822 8.95 28.93 -8.22
N PHE A 823 9.10 29.35 -9.48
CA PHE A 823 8.85 28.44 -10.61
C PHE A 823 10.14 28.17 -11.41
N PRO A 824 10.47 26.90 -11.73
CA PRO A 824 11.64 26.56 -12.53
C PRO A 824 11.46 26.93 -14.01
N GLU A 825 12.47 27.57 -14.60
CA GLU A 825 12.55 27.86 -16.04
C GLU A 825 13.55 26.91 -16.70
N LEU A 826 13.16 26.22 -17.78
CA LEU A 826 14.07 25.37 -18.55
C LEU A 826 15.07 26.24 -19.31
N LYS A 827 16.37 26.10 -19.00
CA LYS A 827 17.42 26.96 -19.59
C LYS A 827 18.33 26.23 -20.56
N LYS A 828 18.67 24.98 -20.27
CA LYS A 828 19.56 24.17 -21.12
C LYS A 828 19.10 22.73 -21.14
N VAL A 829 19.53 22.02 -22.17
CA VAL A 829 19.43 20.56 -22.25
C VAL A 829 20.85 20.00 -22.37
N ILE A 830 21.17 19.04 -21.53
CA ILE A 830 22.44 18.33 -21.56
C ILE A 830 22.22 17.02 -22.30
N LEU A 831 23.04 16.75 -23.32
CA LEU A 831 23.02 15.51 -24.08
C LEU A 831 24.37 14.82 -23.97
N ALA A 832 24.36 13.49 -23.93
CA ALA A 832 25.57 12.69 -23.97
C ALA A 832 25.41 11.45 -24.86
N ASP A 833 26.50 11.04 -25.52
CA ASP A 833 26.59 9.89 -26.42
C ASP A 833 27.64 8.88 -25.95
N GLY A 834 27.71 8.59 -24.65
CA GLY A 834 28.70 7.67 -24.06
C GLY A 834 30.15 8.20 -24.06
N SER A 835 30.57 8.94 -25.09
CA SER A 835 31.92 9.49 -25.24
C SER A 835 31.95 10.99 -24.93
N ASN A 836 31.01 11.74 -25.50
CA ASN A 836 30.91 13.19 -25.43
C ASN A 836 29.74 13.62 -24.56
N VAL A 837 29.85 14.83 -24.00
CA VAL A 837 28.79 15.51 -23.28
C VAL A 837 28.71 16.93 -23.84
N VAL A 838 27.49 17.39 -24.13
CA VAL A 838 27.24 18.75 -24.62
C VAL A 838 26.09 19.38 -23.87
N MET A 839 26.12 20.69 -23.72
CA MET A 839 25.04 21.49 -23.14
C MET A 839 24.58 22.50 -24.18
N ALA A 840 23.29 22.47 -24.54
CA ALA A 840 22.73 23.23 -25.64
C ALA A 840 21.41 23.92 -25.24
N ASP A 841 20.90 24.82 -26.09
CA ASP A 841 19.61 25.49 -25.89
C ASP A 841 18.43 24.64 -26.36
N SER A 842 18.67 23.53 -27.09
CA SER A 842 17.62 22.60 -27.49
C SER A 842 18.18 21.19 -27.76
N VAL A 843 17.30 20.19 -27.80
CA VAL A 843 17.66 18.82 -28.20
C VAL A 843 18.27 18.80 -29.60
N GLY A 844 17.68 19.53 -30.55
CA GLY A 844 18.17 19.57 -31.94
C GLY A 844 19.57 20.16 -32.06
N GLU A 845 19.85 21.24 -31.33
CA GLU A 845 21.20 21.83 -31.28
C GLU A 845 22.20 20.90 -30.58
N GLY A 846 21.80 20.29 -29.45
CA GLY A 846 22.66 19.35 -28.74
C GLY A 846 23.00 18.12 -29.59
N LEU A 847 22.05 17.59 -30.35
CA LEU A 847 22.31 16.50 -31.30
C LEU A 847 23.29 16.94 -32.40
N ALA A 848 23.15 18.14 -32.95
CA ALA A 848 24.10 18.66 -33.92
C ALA A 848 25.52 18.77 -33.33
N LEU A 849 25.64 19.27 -32.10
CA LEU A 849 26.93 19.35 -31.40
C LEU A 849 27.54 17.97 -31.11
N LEU A 850 26.73 16.97 -30.76
CA LEU A 850 27.21 15.59 -30.59
C LEU A 850 27.74 15.02 -31.91
N LEU A 851 26.99 15.20 -33.01
CA LEU A 851 27.37 14.71 -34.35
C LEU A 851 28.64 15.38 -34.89
N GLU A 852 28.92 16.62 -34.51
CA GLU A 852 30.13 17.35 -34.88
C GLU A 852 31.37 16.96 -34.04
N GLY A 853 31.20 16.08 -33.03
CA GLY A 853 32.27 15.65 -32.12
C GLY A 853 32.50 16.61 -30.94
N GLY A 854 31.48 17.39 -30.57
CA GLY A 854 31.55 18.48 -29.61
C GLY A 854 32.13 19.78 -30.21
N PRO A 855 32.01 20.93 -29.52
CA PRO A 855 32.69 22.16 -29.94
C PRO A 855 34.21 21.90 -30.02
N PRO A 856 34.93 22.51 -30.98
CA PRO A 856 36.36 22.27 -31.17
C PRO A 856 37.10 22.59 -29.86
N SER A 857 37.54 21.53 -29.19
CA SER A 857 38.54 21.63 -28.15
C SER A 857 39.84 22.00 -28.84
N ASP A 858 40.15 23.31 -28.90
CA ASP A 858 41.48 23.81 -29.25
C ASP A 858 42.47 23.43 -28.13
N VAL A 859 42.76 22.13 -28.02
CA VAL A 859 43.95 21.63 -27.35
C VAL A 859 44.95 21.30 -28.45
N VAL A 860 45.83 22.25 -28.70
CA VAL A 860 46.98 22.11 -29.59
C VAL A 860 47.75 20.82 -29.23
N PRO A 861 47.90 19.85 -30.16
CA PRO A 861 48.71 18.68 -29.91
C PRO A 861 50.19 19.06 -30.08
N ILE A 862 50.95 19.08 -28.98
CA ILE A 862 52.42 19.10 -29.06
C ILE A 862 52.88 17.68 -29.37
N GLY A 863 53.42 17.53 -30.58
CA GLY A 863 53.88 16.28 -31.16
C GLY A 863 55.06 15.61 -30.45
N SER A 864 55.16 14.32 -30.75
CA SER A 864 56.16 13.34 -30.33
C SER A 864 57.61 13.67 -30.71
N GLY A 865 58.55 13.39 -29.80
CA GLY A 865 59.91 12.97 -30.15
C GLY A 865 60.98 13.24 -29.10
N GLY A 866 61.53 12.19 -28.46
CA GLY A 866 62.88 12.22 -27.86
C GLY A 866 63.00 11.58 -26.48
N GLU A 867 63.69 10.43 -26.41
CA GLU A 867 64.13 9.74 -25.19
C GLU A 867 64.99 10.63 -24.26
N GLY A 868 64.82 10.45 -22.94
CA GLY A 868 65.74 10.96 -21.93
C GLY A 868 65.28 10.65 -20.51
N GLN A 869 65.89 9.64 -19.88
CA GLN A 869 65.75 9.37 -18.44
C GLN A 869 66.15 10.59 -17.61
N ALA A 870 65.33 10.98 -16.64
CA ALA A 870 65.74 11.80 -15.51
C ALA A 870 64.99 11.35 -14.24
N THR A 871 65.77 10.97 -13.22
CA THR A 871 65.34 10.63 -11.86
C THR A 871 64.72 11.82 -11.11
N PRO A 872 63.78 11.61 -10.16
CA PRO A 872 63.16 12.70 -9.42
C PRO A 872 64.18 13.41 -8.51
N ASN A 873 64.08 14.74 -8.44
CA ASN A 873 64.98 15.60 -7.71
C ASN A 873 64.66 15.56 -6.20
N SER A 874 65.69 15.52 -5.34
CA SER A 874 65.57 15.37 -3.88
C SER A 874 64.96 16.58 -3.14
N GLU A 875 64.63 17.65 -3.86
CA GLU A 875 63.95 18.84 -3.30
C GLU A 875 62.44 18.63 -3.16
N ASP A 876 61.79 17.90 -4.07
CA ASP A 876 60.33 17.70 -4.05
C ASP A 876 59.89 16.76 -2.90
N LEU A 877 60.75 15.82 -2.51
CA LEU A 877 60.53 14.94 -1.35
C LEU A 877 60.63 15.68 -0.01
N ARG A 878 61.47 16.71 0.09
CA ARG A 878 61.60 17.52 1.31
C ARG A 878 60.40 18.44 1.52
N VAL A 879 59.85 18.99 0.45
CA VAL A 879 58.63 19.82 0.53
C VAL A 879 57.43 18.98 1.00
N ILE A 880 57.35 17.72 0.58
CA ILE A 880 56.32 16.79 1.03
C ILE A 880 56.55 16.37 2.50
N GLU A 881 57.78 16.10 2.92
CA GLU A 881 58.08 15.79 4.34
C GLU A 881 57.80 16.97 5.27
N ASP A 882 58.13 18.20 4.87
CA ASP A 882 57.85 19.40 5.64
C ASP A 882 56.32 19.64 5.75
N ALA A 883 55.57 19.46 4.66
CA ALA A 883 54.11 19.58 4.66
C ALA A 883 53.41 18.49 5.50
N VAL A 884 53.92 17.26 5.49
CA VAL A 884 53.40 16.17 6.34
C VAL A 884 53.69 16.44 7.82
N THR A 885 54.86 16.99 8.13
CA THR A 885 55.24 17.34 9.52
C THR A 885 54.36 18.47 10.06
N GLU A 886 54.06 19.48 9.25
CA GLU A 886 53.18 20.59 9.62
C GLU A 886 51.72 20.11 9.84
N LEU A 887 51.28 19.14 9.05
CA LEU A 887 49.95 18.51 9.22
C LEU A 887 49.85 17.72 10.52
N ASP A 888 50.90 16.99 10.89
CA ASP A 888 50.95 16.16 12.10
C ASP A 888 50.96 17.05 13.37
N GLU A 889 51.66 18.19 13.31
CA GLU A 889 51.68 19.18 14.39
C GLU A 889 50.31 19.88 14.56
N ALA A 890 49.62 20.19 13.46
CA ALA A 890 48.25 20.72 13.49
C ALA A 890 47.27 19.70 14.10
N LEU A 891 47.39 18.42 13.75
CA LEU A 891 46.53 17.36 14.25
C LEU A 891 46.71 17.14 15.76
N LYS A 892 47.96 17.22 16.23
CA LYS A 892 48.29 17.15 17.66
C LYS A 892 47.72 18.32 18.45
N ASN A 893 47.76 19.53 17.90
CA ASN A 893 47.17 20.72 18.52
C ASN A 893 45.64 20.60 18.64
N ILE A 894 44.98 20.01 17.64
CA ILE A 894 43.53 19.74 17.68
C ILE A 894 43.22 18.69 18.75
N GLN A 895 44.00 17.62 18.85
CA GLN A 895 43.83 16.60 19.90
C GLN A 895 43.99 17.19 21.31
N GLU A 896 45.00 18.04 21.54
CA GLU A 896 45.15 18.73 22.82
C GLU A 896 43.99 19.68 23.13
N ALA A 897 43.46 20.38 22.12
CA ALA A 897 42.31 21.26 22.30
C ALA A 897 41.04 20.48 22.68
N VAL A 898 40.84 19.32 22.05
CA VAL A 898 39.72 18.40 22.34
C VAL A 898 39.87 17.83 23.76
N GLU A 899 41.07 17.45 24.17
CA GLU A 899 41.29 16.90 25.52
C GLU A 899 41.09 17.97 26.61
N ARG A 900 41.53 19.22 26.37
CA ARG A 900 41.24 20.35 27.28
C ARG A 900 39.74 20.65 27.37
N LEU A 901 39.00 20.50 26.26
CA LEU A 901 37.54 20.64 26.25
C LEU A 901 36.87 19.50 27.03
N ARG A 902 37.40 18.28 26.93
CA ARG A 902 36.92 17.13 27.70
C ARG A 902 37.17 17.29 29.19
N GLU A 903 38.37 17.72 29.58
CA GLU A 903 38.72 18.00 30.97
C GLU A 903 37.90 19.16 31.57
N SER A 904 37.50 20.14 30.77
CA SER A 904 36.63 21.23 31.23
C SER A 904 35.19 20.78 31.46
N LEU A 905 34.70 19.82 30.67
CA LEU A 905 33.38 19.20 30.82
C LEU A 905 33.30 18.21 31.99
N GLU A 906 34.41 17.56 32.35
CA GLU A 906 34.46 16.61 33.49
C GLU A 906 34.69 17.31 34.86
N LYS A 907 35.03 18.60 34.89
CA LYS A 907 35.32 19.37 36.12
C LYS A 907 34.15 20.14 36.72
N ASP A 908 32.92 19.92 36.27
CA ASP A 908 31.73 20.55 36.86
C ASP A 908 30.88 19.57 37.67
N PRO A 909 31.13 19.42 38.99
CA PRO A 909 30.16 18.87 39.91
C PRO A 909 29.67 19.97 40.86
N GLN A 910 28.59 20.67 40.50
CA GLN A 910 27.57 21.18 41.44
C GLN A 910 26.19 21.21 40.81
#